data_AF-A0A5C5X768-F1
#
_entry.id   AF-A0A5C5X768-F1
#
_cell.length_a   1.000
_cell.length_b   1.000
_cell.length_c   1.000
_cell.angle_alpha   90.00
_cell.angle_beta   90.00
_cell.angle_gamma   90.00
#
_symmetry.space_group_name_H-M   'P 1'
#
loop_
_entity.id
_entity.type
_entity.pdbx_description
1 polymer ?
#
loop_
_entity_poly.entity_id
_entity_poly.type
_entity_poly.pdbx_seq_one_letter_code
_entity_poly.pdbx_strand_id
1 'polypeptide(L)'
;MISNRFPIFQDQRPNRRRKQIAPFIALMGGIALVLNLAAIAIADDPSSGTLYWHEGDTLYGELLSVDEETLTWRSPLFVDPLQIERSALSAVQFRKVDPLPQSHDKFRISLRNGDVLFGDLIGATETSLLFESDRFSPFSVLLEHVEHVKRVDTPDLIYQGPRGVEGWTTPNPNTEPFGWNEQPNGELVTDSGNHGAYQKLDFSDRVEVEFVIESESKRPSFTFALGESREMSLRVESWEEILVLLSGFQFTELATLKEDQKRVHLHMFVDQKKHTVEVFSHSGVKLGELKGDPKKEEPEYKPKGLQIWNRDGDLTLKYIRVDRWNGNLPKPLKTGTSRIHLTDGSILYGDVPQFEPGEPVNFPGESDQEPTEFSVDQIESIVVNDDPESSPLRAVDQVSWQTGGVVTGKVLRVEDEQIEISAEWSEAPVSASLTGLQRIRLISEPTIPDAPDGLVYPGGTLNGKLVISNDTTPPVSWISAGGLNPSALNPNAFATAGNARFIRGEEPADSSALDDGYPDFLYLRNGDVIPCILHSVRDERIELEVPFSDLSEISTDIVKAVELSVPERVFQRGFEDEGWKRMLGGTKNDGDRLIMKTSATYGHPEILTGDEVRFRLDWGAQQYSELQIQLYGERLGNPRDATNLKIMLNGTKLWVEDFDPAVQAGNQLQIRQLRMNPAGGGRQTFIDSEKGSVEISLSVRDGKIHVVVDGQLLKSIPMDHQKRIGKSLTFKANVNSITRNAAYGSNPLTRGIMISDFEVRNLDGTSVKQFIVEETRNRTLLIPRFRRERPSSHVLMARNGDLLRGHLKHIDEETVQFESQLEEFPFSRERIAAVIWLHPPSTTETDETEEGQEAESDEPLREGMQLTFEDHLRFSMSPTGVQGDYLIGVTPHFGECRIPFQAIGEVVLGEIPQENGPVAYSQWIPTFAKEPDWDIPESGSNVEGSKLIGTESVPFELAGIDGNTFRIRDHLDKVVVLDFWATWCGPCVEALPDYIAATAEFDPEDVLFVAVNLQETPQEVRAFLALKGWTPEVAMDSAGSVASDFAVSGIPHTVILSPGNIIESVHVGYRENGGIEMRTTIQQILDGTWERPTPNTDEESESSSEE
;
A
#
# COMPACT_ATOMS: atom_id res chain seq x y z
N MET A 1 62.39 29.85 31.76
CA MET A 1 63.29 28.73 32.11
C MET A 1 62.43 27.47 31.94
N ILE A 2 62.41 26.81 30.76
CA ILE A 2 63.41 25.84 30.23
C ILE A 2 63.26 24.50 31.01
N SER A 3 62.88 23.35 30.43
CA SER A 3 62.52 22.92 29.05
C SER A 3 61.70 21.57 29.09
N ASN A 4 61.31 20.81 28.04
CA ASN A 4 61.53 20.84 26.57
C ASN A 4 60.47 20.04 25.75
N ARG A 5 59.90 20.65 24.70
CA ARG A 5 59.68 20.16 23.29
C ARG A 5 59.09 18.76 22.94
N PHE A 6 57.79 18.74 22.55
CA PHE A 6 57.16 18.48 21.20
C PHE A 6 57.75 17.45 20.17
N PRO A 7 57.00 16.97 19.12
CA PRO A 7 55.59 17.26 18.67
C PRO A 7 54.65 16.02 18.46
N ILE A 8 53.30 16.08 18.62
CA ILE A 8 52.16 16.29 17.62
C ILE A 8 51.93 15.05 16.67
N PHE A 9 50.74 14.51 16.32
CA PHE A 9 49.39 15.10 16.01
C PHE A 9 48.12 14.22 16.38
N GLN A 10 47.10 14.11 15.49
CA GLN A 10 45.75 13.44 15.58
C GLN A 10 45.80 11.91 15.27
N ASP A 11 44.80 11.03 15.53
CA ASP A 11 43.33 11.07 15.28
C ASP A 11 42.53 9.96 16.08
N GLN A 12 41.19 9.94 15.96
CA GLN A 12 40.18 8.87 16.21
C GLN A 12 39.57 8.54 17.60
N ARG A 13 38.24 8.79 17.64
CA ARG A 13 37.09 8.04 18.23
C ARG A 13 36.91 7.87 19.77
N PRO A 14 35.64 7.77 20.28
CA PRO A 14 35.29 7.84 21.70
C PRO A 14 34.78 6.50 22.29
N ASN A 15 34.40 6.46 23.59
CA ASN A 15 33.76 5.28 24.19
C ASN A 15 32.76 5.60 25.34
N ARG A 16 31.55 5.03 25.24
CA ARG A 16 30.50 4.70 26.27
C ARG A 16 30.26 5.61 27.50
N ARG A 17 29.01 6.14 27.63
CA ARG A 17 27.96 5.72 28.62
C ARG A 17 26.82 6.76 28.80
N ARG A 18 25.56 6.40 28.49
CA ARG A 18 24.41 6.28 29.45
C ARG A 18 23.07 5.91 28.78
N LYS A 19 22.09 5.54 29.63
CA LYS A 19 20.80 4.85 29.38
C LYS A 19 19.92 5.46 28.25
N GLN A 20 19.13 4.58 27.61
CA GLN A 20 18.03 4.91 26.70
C GLN A 20 16.71 5.07 27.45
N ILE A 21 15.78 5.87 26.90
CA ILE A 21 14.34 5.78 27.11
C ILE A 21 13.71 5.94 25.72
N ALA A 22 12.80 5.04 25.34
CA ALA A 22 12.06 5.13 24.08
C ALA A 22 10.65 5.74 24.32
N PRO A 23 10.09 6.40 23.30
CA PRO A 23 8.78 5.96 22.85
C PRO A 23 8.64 5.86 21.31
N PHE A 24 7.60 5.15 20.90
CA PHE A 24 7.07 4.99 19.55
C PHE A 24 7.13 6.24 18.65
N ILE A 25 7.64 6.06 17.41
CA ILE A 25 7.00 6.38 16.12
C ILE A 25 7.92 5.81 15.02
N ALA A 26 7.51 4.72 14.35
CA ALA A 26 8.30 4.09 13.29
C ALA A 26 7.46 3.14 12.41
N LEU A 27 6.56 3.67 11.56
CA LEU A 27 5.90 2.87 10.50
C LEU A 27 5.38 3.75 9.35
N MET A 28 6.28 4.30 8.51
CA MET A 28 6.00 4.92 7.19
C MET A 28 7.32 5.27 6.47
N GLY A 29 8.26 4.32 6.36
CA GLY A 29 9.59 4.59 5.80
C GLY A 29 10.46 3.39 5.40
N GLY A 30 9.90 2.16 5.37
CA GLY A 30 10.69 0.94 5.12
C GLY A 30 10.98 0.60 3.66
N ILE A 31 10.13 1.06 2.72
CA ILE A 31 10.11 0.54 1.33
C ILE A 31 11.24 1.15 0.46
N ALA A 32 11.68 2.39 0.75
CA ALA A 32 12.62 3.12 -0.10
C ALA A 32 14.10 2.66 0.01
N LEU A 33 14.44 1.75 0.93
CA LEU A 33 15.85 1.50 1.28
C LEU A 33 16.52 0.37 0.47
N VAL A 34 15.77 -0.65 0.01
CA VAL A 34 16.36 -1.89 -0.53
C VAL A 34 16.85 -1.73 -1.98
N LEU A 35 16.10 -1.00 -2.83
CA LEU A 35 16.48 -0.71 -4.22
C LEU A 35 17.84 0.03 -4.37
N ASN A 36 18.37 0.63 -3.30
CA ASN A 36 19.68 1.29 -3.34
C ASN A 36 20.83 0.33 -3.64
N LEU A 37 20.80 -0.93 -3.17
CA LEU A 37 22.00 -1.78 -3.22
C LEU A 37 22.40 -2.21 -4.63
N ALA A 38 21.43 -2.40 -5.54
CA ALA A 38 21.72 -2.56 -6.97
C ALA A 38 21.99 -1.20 -7.66
N ALA A 39 21.24 -0.16 -7.32
CA ALA A 39 21.38 1.17 -7.92
C ALA A 39 22.71 1.88 -7.58
N ILE A 40 23.42 1.45 -6.53
CA ILE A 40 24.75 1.97 -6.14
C ILE A 40 25.83 1.65 -7.19
N ALA A 41 25.67 0.59 -8.00
CA ALA A 41 26.61 0.28 -9.08
C ALA A 41 26.46 1.18 -10.33
N ILE A 42 25.34 1.91 -10.43
CA ILE A 42 24.93 2.75 -11.57
C ILE A 42 25.12 4.26 -11.25
N ALA A 43 25.48 4.58 -10.00
CA ALA A 43 25.19 5.88 -9.37
C ALA A 43 25.82 7.13 -10.02
N ASP A 44 26.89 6.99 -10.81
CA ASP A 44 27.67 8.11 -11.39
C ASP A 44 27.43 8.35 -12.89
N ASP A 45 26.61 7.55 -13.58
CA ASP A 45 26.40 7.65 -15.04
C ASP A 45 25.36 8.73 -15.43
N PRO A 46 25.71 9.75 -16.26
CA PRO A 46 24.80 10.84 -16.62
C PRO A 46 23.62 10.43 -17.51
N SER A 47 23.65 9.23 -18.12
CA SER A 47 22.51 8.66 -18.86
C SER A 47 21.42 8.07 -17.94
N SER A 48 21.68 7.95 -16.63
CA SER A 48 20.78 7.37 -15.64
C SER A 48 19.52 8.21 -15.39
N GLY A 49 18.35 7.57 -15.40
CA GLY A 49 17.09 8.25 -15.21
C GLY A 49 15.87 7.32 -15.12
N THR A 50 14.72 7.92 -15.38
CA THR A 50 13.42 7.24 -15.49
C THR A 50 12.80 7.58 -16.85
N LEU A 51 12.44 6.54 -17.60
CA LEU A 51 11.68 6.61 -18.84
C LEU A 51 10.17 6.66 -18.53
N TYR A 52 9.40 7.43 -19.31
CA TYR A 52 7.96 7.63 -19.13
C TYR A 52 7.21 7.36 -20.43
N TRP A 53 6.13 6.59 -20.35
CA TRP A 53 5.19 6.38 -21.45
C TRP A 53 4.13 7.49 -21.50
N HIS A 54 3.32 7.54 -22.56
CA HIS A 54 2.12 8.40 -22.62
C HIS A 54 0.99 7.91 -21.70
N GLU A 55 0.93 6.62 -21.40
CA GLU A 55 -0.14 5.99 -20.60
C GLU A 55 0.07 6.13 -19.08
N GLY A 56 1.26 6.55 -18.65
CA GLY A 56 1.60 6.80 -17.24
C GLY A 56 2.63 5.83 -16.66
N ASP A 57 2.95 4.73 -17.35
CA ASP A 57 4.01 3.80 -16.94
C ASP A 57 5.38 4.46 -16.89
N THR A 58 6.23 3.93 -16.00
CA THR A 58 7.59 4.44 -15.76
C THR A 58 8.60 3.32 -15.59
N LEU A 59 9.81 3.48 -16.12
CA LEU A 59 10.90 2.50 -15.96
C LEU A 59 12.22 3.17 -15.56
N TYR A 60 12.83 2.74 -14.45
CA TYR A 60 14.19 3.16 -14.08
C TYR A 60 15.24 2.47 -14.96
N GLY A 61 16.32 3.18 -15.29
CA GLY A 61 17.41 2.66 -16.12
C GLY A 61 18.32 3.75 -16.66
N GLU A 62 18.94 3.47 -17.81
CA GLU A 62 19.94 4.28 -18.50
C GLU A 62 19.59 4.40 -19.99
N LEU A 63 19.74 5.61 -20.54
CA LEU A 63 19.54 5.87 -21.96
C LEU A 63 20.76 5.42 -22.79
N LEU A 64 20.62 4.41 -23.64
CA LEU A 64 21.71 3.97 -24.51
C LEU A 64 21.76 4.75 -25.81
N SER A 65 20.60 4.91 -26.46
CA SER A 65 20.48 5.70 -27.68
C SER A 65 19.05 6.17 -27.95
N VAL A 66 18.94 7.16 -28.82
CA VAL A 66 17.70 7.62 -29.45
C VAL A 66 18.01 7.82 -30.94
N ASP A 67 17.05 7.53 -31.81
CA ASP A 67 17.04 7.98 -33.21
C ASP A 67 15.70 8.66 -33.56
N GLU A 68 15.37 8.80 -34.85
CA GLU A 68 14.13 9.48 -35.27
C GLU A 68 12.85 8.69 -34.95
N GLU A 69 12.93 7.36 -34.85
CA GLU A 69 11.78 6.44 -34.71
C GLU A 69 11.83 5.61 -33.42
N THR A 70 13.01 5.38 -32.85
CA THR A 70 13.22 4.45 -31.71
C THR A 70 14.07 5.04 -30.57
N LEU A 71 13.94 4.43 -29.39
CA LEU A 71 14.75 4.69 -28.19
C LEU A 71 15.23 3.36 -27.61
N THR A 72 16.51 3.26 -27.27
CA THR A 72 17.11 2.07 -26.63
C THR A 72 17.40 2.35 -25.14
N TRP A 73 16.78 1.56 -24.26
CA TRP A 73 16.81 1.73 -22.80
C TRP A 73 17.38 0.50 -22.10
N ARG A 74 18.42 0.67 -21.27
CA ARG A 74 18.96 -0.37 -20.39
C ARG A 74 18.31 -0.23 -19.02
N SER A 75 17.59 -1.25 -18.56
CA SER A 75 17.03 -1.30 -17.20
C SER A 75 17.53 -2.56 -16.49
N PRO A 76 17.92 -2.49 -15.20
CA PRO A 76 18.40 -3.66 -14.46
C PRO A 76 17.36 -4.78 -14.30
N LEU A 77 16.07 -4.51 -14.57
CA LEU A 77 15.00 -5.49 -14.58
C LEU A 77 15.09 -6.50 -15.73
N PHE A 78 15.76 -6.15 -16.84
CA PHE A 78 15.85 -6.96 -18.04
C PHE A 78 17.30 -7.41 -18.29
N VAL A 79 17.47 -8.54 -18.98
CA VAL A 79 18.77 -9.06 -19.41
C VAL A 79 19.31 -8.26 -20.60
N ASP A 80 18.43 -7.95 -21.55
CA ASP A 80 18.71 -7.20 -22.78
C ASP A 80 18.09 -5.80 -22.72
N PRO A 81 18.64 -4.80 -23.44
CA PRO A 81 18.02 -3.48 -23.57
C PRO A 81 16.69 -3.53 -24.33
N LEU A 82 15.72 -2.72 -23.89
CA LEU A 82 14.47 -2.50 -24.59
C LEU A 82 14.68 -1.53 -25.76
N GLN A 83 14.19 -1.87 -26.94
CA GLN A 83 14.03 -0.98 -28.09
C GLN A 83 12.54 -0.62 -28.19
N ILE A 84 12.22 0.67 -28.21
CA ILE A 84 10.84 1.17 -28.04
C ILE A 84 10.55 2.25 -29.10
N GLU A 85 9.39 2.18 -29.73
CA GLU A 85 8.87 3.22 -30.64
C GLU A 85 8.73 4.56 -29.90
N ARG A 86 9.32 5.61 -30.49
CA ARG A 86 9.39 6.95 -29.91
C ARG A 86 8.00 7.61 -29.73
N SER A 87 6.96 7.07 -30.39
CA SER A 87 5.56 7.50 -30.29
C SER A 87 4.80 6.93 -29.09
N ALA A 88 5.33 5.92 -28.39
CA ALA A 88 4.77 5.41 -27.13
C ALA A 88 5.24 6.21 -25.89
N LEU A 89 6.32 6.99 -26.05
CA LEU A 89 7.11 7.58 -24.97
C LEU A 89 6.89 9.09 -24.84
N SER A 90 6.67 9.57 -23.61
CA SER A 90 6.39 10.99 -23.31
C SER A 90 7.60 11.76 -22.79
N ALA A 91 8.52 11.10 -22.07
CA ALA A 91 9.75 11.74 -21.57
C ALA A 91 10.83 10.75 -21.11
N VAL A 92 12.07 11.24 -21.07
CA VAL A 92 13.16 10.73 -20.22
C VAL A 92 13.47 11.78 -19.16
N GLN A 93 13.42 11.44 -17.88
CA GLN A 93 13.82 12.30 -16.77
C GLN A 93 15.14 11.79 -16.17
N PHE A 94 16.19 12.59 -16.24
CA PHE A 94 17.52 12.21 -15.75
C PHE A 94 17.65 12.46 -14.25
N ARG A 95 18.58 11.73 -13.60
CA ARG A 95 18.91 11.94 -12.18
C ARG A 95 19.57 13.30 -11.97
N LYS A 96 19.27 13.93 -10.83
CA LYS A 96 19.91 15.18 -10.43
C LYS A 96 21.37 14.93 -10.02
N VAL A 97 22.27 15.77 -10.50
CA VAL A 97 23.70 15.77 -10.11
C VAL A 97 23.92 16.84 -9.03
N ASP A 98 24.60 16.48 -7.95
CA ASP A 98 24.96 17.40 -6.85
C ASP A 98 26.45 17.20 -6.48
N PRO A 99 27.32 18.23 -6.63
CA PRO A 99 27.02 19.58 -7.08
C PRO A 99 26.62 19.66 -8.56
N LEU A 100 25.75 20.63 -8.88
CA LEU A 100 25.43 20.98 -10.27
C LEU A 100 26.72 21.34 -11.05
N PRO A 101 26.84 20.94 -12.33
CA PRO A 101 27.94 21.37 -13.19
C PRO A 101 28.05 22.90 -13.23
N GLN A 102 29.27 23.41 -12.98
CA GLN A 102 29.61 24.79 -13.27
C GLN A 102 29.87 24.93 -14.77
N SER A 103 29.39 26.02 -15.37
CA SER A 103 29.86 26.45 -16.69
C SER A 103 30.45 27.86 -16.61
N HIS A 104 31.28 28.17 -17.59
CA HIS A 104 32.01 29.42 -17.77
C HIS A 104 31.39 30.31 -18.85
N ASP A 105 30.29 29.88 -19.47
CA ASP A 105 29.52 30.61 -20.49
C ASP A 105 29.18 32.05 -20.02
N LYS A 106 29.76 33.08 -20.64
CA LYS A 106 29.55 34.48 -20.21
C LYS A 106 28.17 35.02 -20.52
N PHE A 107 27.45 34.49 -21.52
CA PHE A 107 26.15 35.03 -21.94
C PHE A 107 25.03 33.99 -21.85
N ARG A 108 23.84 34.44 -21.41
CA ARG A 108 22.56 33.79 -21.70
C ARG A 108 22.00 34.38 -23.00
N ILE A 109 21.48 33.51 -23.85
CA ILE A 109 20.83 33.85 -25.10
C ILE A 109 19.35 33.44 -24.97
N SER A 110 18.45 34.40 -25.13
CA SER A 110 16.99 34.21 -25.05
C SER A 110 16.38 34.35 -26.44
N LEU A 111 15.60 33.36 -26.85
CA LEU A 111 15.04 33.28 -28.20
C LEU A 111 13.53 33.53 -28.23
N ARG A 112 13.01 33.98 -29.37
CA ARG A 112 11.60 34.35 -29.59
C ARG A 112 10.61 33.19 -29.52
N ASN A 113 11.09 31.96 -29.65
CA ASN A 113 10.34 30.73 -29.39
C ASN A 113 10.32 30.34 -27.91
N GLY A 114 11.03 31.05 -27.02
CA GLY A 114 11.13 30.74 -25.61
C GLY A 114 12.31 29.83 -25.21
N ASP A 115 13.20 29.48 -26.15
CA ASP A 115 14.42 28.73 -25.86
C ASP A 115 15.46 29.59 -25.12
N VAL A 116 16.33 28.91 -24.36
CA VAL A 116 17.34 29.52 -23.50
C VAL A 116 18.67 28.79 -23.65
N LEU A 117 19.61 29.42 -24.35
CA LEU A 117 20.97 28.91 -24.55
C LEU A 117 21.97 29.66 -23.65
N PHE A 118 23.15 29.09 -23.50
CA PHE A 118 24.30 29.70 -22.85
C PHE A 118 25.54 29.51 -23.74
N GLY A 119 26.42 30.52 -23.78
CA GLY A 119 27.69 30.45 -24.50
C GLY A 119 28.51 31.74 -24.42
N ASP A 120 29.74 31.68 -24.91
CA ASP A 120 30.59 32.83 -25.20
C ASP A 120 30.36 33.29 -26.64
N LEU A 121 29.97 34.55 -26.81
CA LEU A 121 29.83 35.17 -28.13
C LEU A 121 31.21 35.31 -28.77
N ILE A 122 31.43 34.68 -29.93
CA ILE A 122 32.71 34.74 -30.64
C ILE A 122 32.65 35.54 -31.94
N GLY A 123 31.50 35.61 -32.62
CA GLY A 123 31.38 36.25 -33.94
C GLY A 123 29.96 36.63 -34.33
N ALA A 124 29.82 37.38 -35.43
CA ALA A 124 28.52 37.69 -36.03
C ALA A 124 28.62 37.80 -37.56
N THR A 125 27.61 37.28 -38.26
CA THR A 125 27.42 37.35 -39.71
C THR A 125 26.27 38.30 -40.06
N GLU A 126 25.87 38.39 -41.34
CA GLU A 126 24.66 39.13 -41.76
C GLU A 126 23.36 38.55 -41.21
N THR A 127 23.35 37.27 -40.82
CA THR A 127 22.14 36.52 -40.47
C THR A 127 22.20 35.84 -39.10
N SER A 128 23.38 35.65 -38.50
CA SER A 128 23.56 34.82 -37.31
C SER A 128 24.60 35.36 -36.33
N LEU A 129 24.41 35.07 -35.05
CA LEU A 129 25.44 35.16 -34.01
C LEU A 129 26.15 33.79 -33.87
N LEU A 130 27.45 33.81 -33.57
CA LEU A 130 28.29 32.62 -33.42
C LEU A 130 28.75 32.47 -31.96
N PHE A 131 28.62 31.27 -31.39
CA PHE A 131 28.92 30.98 -29.99
C PHE A 131 29.79 29.73 -29.82
N GLU A 132 30.67 29.77 -28.82
CA GLU A 132 31.27 28.58 -28.19
C GLU A 132 30.61 28.34 -26.83
N SER A 133 30.66 27.12 -26.28
CA SER A 133 30.08 26.82 -24.95
C SER A 133 30.77 25.61 -24.32
N ASP A 134 30.70 25.52 -22.98
CA ASP A 134 31.09 24.31 -22.24
C ASP A 134 30.09 23.14 -22.46
N ARG A 135 28.84 23.44 -22.85
CA ARG A 135 27.75 22.45 -23.02
C ARG A 135 27.55 22.03 -24.47
N PHE A 136 27.59 23.00 -25.37
CA PHE A 136 27.24 22.84 -26.78
C PHE A 136 28.50 22.83 -27.65
N SER A 137 28.53 21.98 -28.67
CA SER A 137 29.46 22.17 -29.79
C SER A 137 29.25 23.56 -30.41
N PRO A 138 30.30 24.24 -30.93
CA PRO A 138 30.19 25.60 -31.43
C PRO A 138 29.02 25.77 -32.42
N PHE A 139 28.13 26.72 -32.12
CA PHE A 139 26.81 26.82 -32.74
C PHE A 139 26.52 28.23 -33.25
N SER A 140 25.56 28.31 -34.18
CA SER A 140 25.04 29.58 -34.68
C SER A 140 23.58 29.76 -34.30
N VAL A 141 23.17 31.02 -34.13
CA VAL A 141 21.78 31.39 -33.83
C VAL A 141 21.35 32.47 -34.82
N LEU A 142 20.30 32.21 -35.59
CA LEU A 142 19.72 33.16 -36.54
C LEU A 142 19.24 34.43 -35.80
N LEU A 143 19.69 35.60 -36.23
CA LEU A 143 19.40 36.91 -35.63
C LEU A 143 17.89 37.19 -35.50
N GLU A 144 17.08 36.73 -36.45
CA GLU A 144 15.62 36.88 -36.40
C GLU A 144 14.97 36.12 -35.23
N HIS A 145 15.60 35.04 -34.76
CA HIS A 145 15.13 34.24 -33.62
C HIS A 145 15.61 34.79 -32.27
N VAL A 146 16.57 35.72 -32.24
CA VAL A 146 17.06 36.33 -31.00
C VAL A 146 16.04 37.34 -30.45
N GLU A 147 15.67 37.21 -29.18
CA GLU A 147 15.04 38.30 -28.41
C GLU A 147 16.16 39.15 -27.78
N HIS A 148 17.04 38.53 -27.00
CA HIS A 148 18.19 39.21 -26.40
C HIS A 148 19.34 38.26 -25.99
N VAL A 149 20.57 38.76 -26.02
CA VAL A 149 21.75 38.14 -25.43
C VAL A 149 22.16 39.01 -24.23
N LYS A 150 22.30 38.43 -23.03
CA LYS A 150 22.62 39.18 -21.80
C LYS A 150 23.69 38.46 -20.98
N ARG A 151 24.72 39.20 -20.57
CA ARG A 151 25.85 38.69 -19.79
C ARG A 151 25.41 38.15 -18.42
N VAL A 152 25.95 37.00 -18.01
CA VAL A 152 25.64 36.31 -16.74
C VAL A 152 26.81 36.25 -15.76
N ASP A 153 28.07 36.39 -16.21
CA ASP A 153 29.27 36.42 -15.36
C ASP A 153 29.48 37.76 -14.61
N THR A 154 28.51 38.67 -14.68
CA THR A 154 28.57 39.99 -14.04
C THR A 154 28.79 39.88 -12.53
N PRO A 155 29.83 40.50 -11.94
CA PRO A 155 30.20 40.32 -10.53
C PRO A 155 29.17 40.90 -9.53
N ASP A 156 28.19 41.64 -10.04
CA ASP A 156 27.06 42.20 -9.31
C ASP A 156 25.79 41.35 -9.38
N LEU A 157 25.76 40.23 -10.11
CA LEU A 157 24.58 39.35 -10.14
C LEU A 157 24.33 38.71 -8.74
N ILE A 158 23.06 38.72 -8.31
CA ILE A 158 22.60 38.06 -7.08
C ILE A 158 21.74 36.83 -7.41
N TYR A 159 20.84 36.94 -8.38
CA TYR A 159 19.95 35.84 -8.81
C TYR A 159 19.48 36.01 -10.25
N GLN A 160 19.27 34.89 -10.95
CA GLN A 160 18.60 34.88 -12.25
C GLN A 160 17.85 33.57 -12.46
N GLY A 161 16.56 33.67 -12.81
CA GLY A 161 15.66 32.55 -13.04
C GLY A 161 14.30 32.99 -13.60
N PRO A 162 13.20 32.28 -13.31
CA PRO A 162 13.18 30.95 -12.71
C PRO A 162 13.97 29.93 -13.54
N ARG A 163 14.21 28.74 -12.97
CA ARG A 163 14.93 27.62 -13.59
C ARG A 163 14.22 26.32 -13.23
N GLY A 164 12.92 26.31 -13.53
CA GLY A 164 11.99 25.34 -12.99
C GLY A 164 11.54 25.63 -11.56
N VAL A 165 10.76 24.71 -10.99
CA VAL A 165 10.18 24.82 -9.64
C VAL A 165 11.21 24.63 -8.52
N GLU A 166 12.43 24.19 -8.82
CA GLU A 166 13.42 23.91 -7.78
C GLU A 166 13.90 25.18 -7.05
N GLY A 167 14.11 25.06 -5.74
CA GLY A 167 14.40 26.17 -4.83
C GLY A 167 13.22 27.08 -4.53
N TRP A 168 12.12 27.00 -5.31
CA TRP A 168 10.87 27.70 -5.00
C TRP A 168 10.04 26.92 -3.98
N THR A 169 9.33 27.66 -3.13
CA THR A 169 8.51 27.12 -2.03
C THR A 169 7.23 27.96 -1.87
N THR A 170 6.25 27.55 -1.07
CA THR A 170 5.30 28.53 -0.52
C THR A 170 5.90 29.19 0.72
N PRO A 171 5.53 30.44 1.08
CA PRO A 171 5.98 31.06 2.32
C PRO A 171 5.50 30.28 3.56
N ASN A 172 4.31 29.70 3.50
CA ASN A 172 3.69 28.97 4.61
C ASN A 172 3.33 27.52 4.19
N PRO A 173 4.30 26.60 4.01
CA PRO A 173 4.05 25.25 3.48
C PRO A 173 3.17 24.35 4.35
N ASN A 174 2.92 24.75 5.61
CA ASN A 174 1.98 24.06 6.50
C ASN A 174 0.50 24.46 6.28
N THR A 175 0.23 25.51 5.48
CA THR A 175 -1.13 26.07 5.27
C THR A 175 -1.43 26.45 3.82
N GLU A 176 -0.41 26.61 2.97
CA GLU A 176 -0.52 27.02 1.56
C GLU A 176 0.11 25.96 0.65
N PRO A 177 -0.67 25.31 -0.25
CA PRO A 177 -0.13 24.35 -1.20
C PRO A 177 0.66 25.05 -2.31
N PHE A 178 1.72 24.41 -2.78
CA PHE A 178 2.53 24.91 -3.90
C PHE A 178 1.82 24.62 -5.23
N GLY A 179 0.93 25.53 -5.64
CA GLY A 179 0.18 25.44 -6.91
C GLY A 179 0.87 26.13 -8.09
N TRP A 180 2.20 26.02 -8.19
CA TRP A 180 2.99 26.45 -9.34
C TRP A 180 3.66 25.23 -9.98
N ASN A 181 3.60 25.15 -11.30
CA ASN A 181 4.20 24.12 -12.12
C ASN A 181 5.36 24.70 -12.94
N GLU A 182 6.20 23.81 -13.46
CA GLU A 182 7.29 24.15 -14.37
C GLU A 182 6.80 24.09 -15.82
N GLN A 183 6.91 25.19 -16.57
CA GLN A 183 6.95 25.07 -18.03
C GLN A 183 8.31 24.49 -18.42
N PRO A 184 8.40 23.65 -19.46
CA PRO A 184 9.66 23.00 -19.83
C PRO A 184 10.82 23.94 -20.20
N ASN A 185 10.55 25.23 -20.49
CA ASN A 185 11.58 26.25 -20.69
C ASN A 185 12.09 26.90 -19.38
N GLY A 186 11.73 26.33 -18.22
CA GLY A 186 12.16 26.76 -16.89
C GLY A 186 11.31 27.88 -16.28
N GLU A 187 10.30 28.37 -16.99
CA GLU A 187 9.32 29.33 -16.46
C GLU A 187 8.44 28.68 -15.39
N LEU A 188 7.92 29.48 -14.46
CA LEU A 188 6.87 29.01 -13.53
C LEU A 188 5.50 29.40 -14.08
N VAL A 189 4.59 28.44 -14.18
CA VAL A 189 3.19 28.67 -14.58
C VAL A 189 2.23 28.19 -13.50
N THR A 190 1.11 28.87 -13.36
CA THR A 190 -0.05 28.39 -12.60
C THR A 190 -1.32 28.69 -13.39
N ASP A 191 -2.28 27.77 -13.38
CA ASP A 191 -3.58 27.89 -14.04
C ASP A 191 -4.66 28.49 -13.12
N SER A 192 -4.32 28.70 -11.85
CA SER A 192 -5.28 28.88 -10.77
C SER A 192 -4.81 29.91 -9.73
N GLY A 193 -5.70 30.86 -9.42
CA GLY A 193 -5.43 31.93 -8.47
C GLY A 193 -5.29 31.45 -7.01
N ASN A 194 -4.66 32.29 -6.19
CA ASN A 194 -4.31 32.07 -4.78
C ASN A 194 -3.15 31.11 -4.51
N HIS A 195 -2.20 31.01 -5.45
CA HIS A 195 -0.94 30.29 -5.27
C HIS A 195 0.27 31.22 -5.22
N GLY A 196 1.13 31.02 -4.21
CA GLY A 196 2.37 31.76 -4.02
C GLY A 196 3.60 30.92 -4.34
N ALA A 197 4.63 31.55 -4.90
CA ALA A 197 5.98 31.00 -5.01
C ALA A 197 6.98 31.98 -4.37
N TYR A 198 7.84 31.46 -3.51
CA TYR A 198 8.84 32.18 -2.73
C TYR A 198 10.23 31.61 -3.02
N GLN A 199 11.19 32.50 -3.30
CA GLN A 199 12.59 32.18 -3.55
C GLN A 199 13.47 32.91 -2.53
N LYS A 200 14.36 32.17 -1.86
CA LYS A 200 15.16 32.69 -0.73
C LYS A 200 16.47 33.29 -1.23
N LEU A 201 16.73 34.56 -0.92
CA LEU A 201 17.85 35.35 -1.45
C LEU A 201 18.36 36.37 -0.42
N ASP A 202 19.68 36.56 -0.34
CA ASP A 202 20.31 37.61 0.46
C ASP A 202 20.61 38.86 -0.40
N PHE A 203 19.85 39.94 -0.18
CA PHE A 203 19.96 41.18 -0.97
C PHE A 203 21.01 42.15 -0.40
N SER A 204 21.71 42.88 -1.28
CA SER A 204 22.60 43.98 -0.92
C SER A 204 21.85 45.28 -0.57
N ASP A 205 22.55 46.22 0.05
CA ASP A 205 21.99 47.55 0.45
C ASP A 205 21.38 48.35 -0.72
N ARG A 206 21.79 48.04 -1.96
CA ARG A 206 21.17 48.47 -3.21
C ARG A 206 20.95 47.28 -4.11
N VAL A 207 19.79 47.19 -4.73
CA VAL A 207 19.48 46.16 -5.74
C VAL A 207 18.64 46.70 -6.89
N GLU A 208 18.87 46.16 -8.07
CA GLU A 208 17.96 46.21 -9.21
C GLU A 208 17.23 44.86 -9.27
N VAL A 209 15.92 44.89 -9.55
CA VAL A 209 15.11 43.71 -9.80
C VAL A 209 14.37 43.90 -11.11
N GLU A 210 14.75 43.14 -12.13
CA GLU A 210 14.04 43.05 -13.40
C GLU A 210 13.15 41.80 -13.37
N PHE A 211 11.89 41.91 -13.77
CA PHE A 211 11.02 40.74 -13.94
C PHE A 211 10.02 40.90 -15.09
N VAL A 212 9.60 39.75 -15.62
CA VAL A 212 8.58 39.60 -16.66
C VAL A 212 7.52 38.61 -16.18
N ILE A 213 6.26 39.05 -16.20
CA ILE A 213 5.07 38.24 -15.87
C ILE A 213 4.08 38.32 -17.04
N GLU A 214 3.42 37.21 -17.33
CA GLU A 214 2.44 37.09 -18.42
C GLU A 214 1.18 36.31 -17.98
N SER A 215 0.07 36.54 -18.68
CA SER A 215 -1.15 35.72 -18.61
C SER A 215 -1.67 35.49 -20.03
N GLU A 216 -2.01 34.25 -20.35
CA GLU A 216 -2.54 33.86 -21.65
C GLU A 216 -4.02 34.25 -21.81
N SER A 217 -4.82 34.27 -20.73
CA SER A 217 -6.25 34.57 -20.85
C SER A 217 -6.60 36.06 -20.74
N LYS A 218 -5.90 36.86 -19.92
CA LYS A 218 -6.33 38.21 -19.52
C LYS A 218 -5.17 39.12 -19.07
N ARG A 219 -5.49 40.29 -18.49
CA ARG A 219 -4.54 41.14 -17.75
C ARG A 219 -3.93 40.35 -16.56
N PRO A 220 -2.59 40.28 -16.40
CA PRO A 220 -1.96 39.60 -15.26
C PRO A 220 -2.47 40.07 -13.90
N SER A 221 -2.90 39.14 -13.06
CA SER A 221 -3.45 39.42 -11.73
C SER A 221 -2.47 38.92 -10.66
N PHE A 222 -1.63 39.79 -10.11
CA PHE A 222 -0.49 39.38 -9.27
C PHE A 222 -0.17 40.32 -8.10
N THR A 223 0.59 39.78 -7.14
CA THR A 223 1.47 40.52 -6.22
C THR A 223 2.90 40.04 -6.46
N PHE A 224 3.85 40.94 -6.65
CA PHE A 224 5.29 40.67 -6.64
C PHE A 224 5.96 41.43 -5.50
N ALA A 225 6.64 40.75 -4.58
CA ALA A 225 7.10 41.32 -3.31
C ALA A 225 8.55 40.95 -2.97
N LEU A 226 9.24 41.82 -2.23
CA LEU A 226 10.57 41.55 -1.67
C LEU A 226 10.46 41.28 -0.16
N GLY A 227 10.80 40.06 0.26
CA GLY A 227 10.75 39.58 1.64
C GLY A 227 9.70 38.49 1.89
N GLU A 228 9.65 38.01 3.13
CA GLU A 228 8.80 36.88 3.57
C GLU A 228 7.33 37.29 3.86
N SER A 229 7.05 38.59 4.02
CA SER A 229 5.72 39.10 4.40
C SER A 229 5.05 39.87 3.28
N ARG A 230 4.05 39.26 2.63
CA ARG A 230 3.28 39.85 1.52
C ARG A 230 2.61 41.20 1.86
N GLU A 231 2.14 41.39 3.10
CA GLU A 231 1.39 42.60 3.47
C GLU A 231 2.27 43.79 3.85
N MET A 232 3.42 43.53 4.50
CA MET A 232 4.32 44.55 5.04
C MET A 232 5.52 44.85 4.13
N SER A 233 5.82 43.97 3.18
CA SER A 233 6.90 44.16 2.20
C SER A 233 6.70 45.35 1.26
N LEU A 234 7.82 45.77 0.68
CA LEU A 234 7.83 46.45 -0.61
C LEU A 234 7.30 45.50 -1.69
N ARG A 235 6.34 45.96 -2.50
CA ARG A 235 5.73 45.13 -3.56
C ARG A 235 5.12 45.93 -4.70
N VAL A 236 4.96 45.29 -5.85
CA VAL A 236 4.11 45.75 -6.96
C VAL A 236 2.87 44.85 -7.02
N GLU A 237 1.70 45.44 -7.23
CA GLU A 237 0.44 44.72 -7.36
C GLU A 237 -0.42 45.25 -8.52
N SER A 238 -1.18 44.36 -9.15
CA SER A 238 -2.27 44.73 -10.06
C SER A 238 -3.58 44.93 -9.27
N TRP A 239 -4.14 46.14 -9.31
CA TRP A 239 -5.40 46.52 -8.70
C TRP A 239 -6.43 46.80 -9.80
N GLU A 240 -7.24 45.79 -10.15
CA GLU A 240 -8.12 45.74 -11.33
C GLU A 240 -7.37 45.97 -12.64
N GLU A 241 -7.11 47.22 -13.01
CA GLU A 241 -6.36 47.62 -14.20
C GLU A 241 -5.17 48.54 -13.92
N ILE A 242 -4.92 48.87 -12.66
CA ILE A 242 -3.85 49.78 -12.25
C ILE A 242 -2.70 48.96 -11.64
N LEU A 243 -1.47 49.15 -12.15
CA LEU A 243 -0.27 48.70 -11.46
C LEU A 243 0.09 49.69 -10.36
N VAL A 244 0.29 49.18 -9.14
CA VAL A 244 0.53 49.97 -7.92
C VAL A 244 1.81 49.48 -7.25
N LEU A 245 2.70 50.40 -6.87
CA LEU A 245 3.84 50.16 -6.00
C LEU A 245 3.44 50.46 -4.56
N LEU A 246 3.70 49.55 -3.63
CA LEU A 246 3.33 49.64 -2.22
C LEU A 246 4.52 49.40 -1.27
N SER A 247 4.48 50.07 -0.12
CA SER A 247 5.32 49.77 1.04
C SER A 247 4.49 49.99 2.32
N GLY A 248 4.14 48.90 3.00
CA GLY A 248 3.16 48.92 4.09
C GLY A 248 1.82 49.55 3.68
N PHE A 249 1.52 50.73 4.23
CA PHE A 249 0.31 51.52 3.92
C PHE A 249 0.53 52.67 2.92
N GLN A 250 1.76 52.89 2.46
CA GLN A 250 2.05 53.89 1.41
C GLN A 250 1.96 53.23 0.04
N PHE A 251 1.39 53.94 -0.94
CA PHE A 251 1.32 53.46 -2.32
C PHE A 251 1.44 54.59 -3.35
N THR A 252 1.86 54.25 -4.57
CA THR A 252 1.73 55.08 -5.77
C THR A 252 1.24 54.22 -6.93
N GLU A 253 0.41 54.81 -7.79
CA GLU A 253 0.16 54.27 -9.13
C GLU A 253 1.48 54.30 -9.95
N LEU A 254 1.62 53.33 -10.85
CA LEU A 254 2.73 53.20 -11.81
C LEU A 254 2.24 53.34 -13.26
N ALA A 255 1.19 52.60 -13.63
CA ALA A 255 0.64 52.55 -14.98
C ALA A 255 -0.76 51.91 -14.98
N THR A 256 -1.57 52.26 -15.99
CA THR A 256 -2.82 51.56 -16.29
C THR A 256 -2.58 50.52 -17.39
N LEU A 257 -2.96 49.26 -17.16
CA LEU A 257 -2.90 48.17 -18.13
C LEU A 257 -4.03 48.30 -19.16
N LYS A 258 -3.76 48.05 -20.44
CA LYS A 258 -4.83 47.95 -21.46
C LYS A 258 -5.64 46.66 -21.28
N GLU A 259 -6.84 46.59 -21.85
CA GLU A 259 -7.73 45.41 -21.77
C GLU A 259 -7.11 44.16 -22.43
N ASP A 260 -6.32 44.36 -23.48
CA ASP A 260 -5.55 43.38 -24.24
C ASP A 260 -4.12 43.15 -23.70
N GLN A 261 -3.69 43.85 -22.65
CA GLN A 261 -2.29 43.77 -22.18
C GLN A 261 -2.03 42.53 -21.32
N LYS A 262 -1.46 41.51 -21.95
CA LYS A 262 -1.10 40.22 -21.36
C LYS A 262 0.27 40.15 -20.67
N ARG A 263 1.24 40.98 -21.07
CA ARG A 263 2.64 40.98 -20.55
C ARG A 263 2.93 42.22 -19.71
N VAL A 264 3.65 42.03 -18.61
CA VAL A 264 4.15 43.09 -17.71
C VAL A 264 5.65 42.87 -17.50
N HIS A 265 6.46 43.88 -17.83
CA HIS A 265 7.92 43.87 -17.71
C HIS A 265 8.39 45.15 -17.03
N LEU A 266 9.02 45.01 -15.86
CA LEU A 266 9.37 46.12 -14.96
C LEU A 266 10.79 45.99 -14.43
N HIS A 267 11.44 47.14 -14.22
CA HIS A 267 12.69 47.26 -13.46
C HIS A 267 12.42 48.03 -12.17
N MET A 268 12.80 47.46 -11.02
CA MET A 268 12.69 48.07 -9.70
C MET A 268 14.07 48.37 -9.11
N PHE A 269 14.36 49.64 -8.84
CA PHE A 269 15.62 50.09 -8.24
C PHE A 269 15.39 50.43 -6.77
N VAL A 270 16.04 49.69 -5.87
CA VAL A 270 15.85 49.78 -4.42
C VAL A 270 17.16 50.26 -3.77
N ASP A 271 17.13 51.43 -3.12
CA ASP A 271 18.19 51.87 -2.19
C ASP A 271 17.66 51.74 -0.76
N GLN A 272 18.03 50.64 -0.09
CA GLN A 272 17.54 50.30 1.25
C GLN A 272 18.00 51.34 2.29
N LYS A 273 19.17 51.95 2.09
CA LYS A 273 19.75 52.97 2.98
C LYS A 273 19.10 54.35 2.86
N LYS A 274 18.49 54.65 1.71
CA LYS A 274 17.64 55.85 1.54
C LYS A 274 16.15 55.57 1.77
N HIS A 275 15.75 54.30 1.90
CA HIS A 275 14.37 53.84 1.82
C HIS A 275 13.64 54.34 0.56
N THR A 276 14.34 54.38 -0.58
CA THR A 276 13.78 54.85 -1.86
C THR A 276 13.68 53.72 -2.87
N VAL A 277 12.55 53.66 -3.56
CA VAL A 277 12.28 52.69 -4.62
C VAL A 277 11.77 53.43 -5.84
N GLU A 278 12.39 53.17 -6.99
CA GLU A 278 12.03 53.79 -8.26
C GLU A 278 11.74 52.68 -9.28
N VAL A 279 10.60 52.76 -9.97
CA VAL A 279 10.15 51.71 -10.89
C VAL A 279 10.03 52.27 -12.30
N PHE A 280 10.54 51.50 -13.26
CA PHE A 280 10.64 51.86 -14.67
C PHE A 280 10.02 50.76 -15.55
N SER A 281 9.57 51.14 -16.74
CA SER A 281 9.34 50.18 -17.83
C SER A 281 10.67 49.58 -18.30
N HIS A 282 10.60 48.43 -18.99
CA HIS A 282 11.69 47.89 -19.82
C HIS A 282 12.35 48.95 -20.72
N SER A 283 11.56 49.85 -21.30
CA SER A 283 12.03 50.97 -22.13
C SER A 283 12.69 52.13 -21.34
N GLY A 284 13.02 51.95 -20.06
CA GLY A 284 13.72 52.95 -19.24
C GLY A 284 12.91 54.21 -18.91
N VAL A 285 11.57 54.16 -19.03
CA VAL A 285 10.68 55.26 -18.66
C VAL A 285 10.25 55.10 -17.20
N LYS A 286 10.50 56.11 -16.36
CA LYS A 286 10.10 56.08 -14.95
C LYS A 286 8.58 56.10 -14.83
N LEU A 287 8.03 55.05 -14.22
CA LEU A 287 6.60 54.87 -13.96
C LEU A 287 6.20 55.45 -12.59
N GLY A 288 7.06 55.31 -11.58
CA GLY A 288 6.79 55.89 -10.26
C GLY A 288 7.95 55.80 -9.29
N GLU A 289 7.73 56.32 -8.08
CA GLU A 289 8.65 56.20 -6.95
C GLU A 289 7.89 56.14 -5.61
N LEU A 290 8.44 55.39 -4.66
CA LEU A 290 8.13 55.54 -3.24
C LEU A 290 9.39 55.97 -2.47
N LYS A 291 9.17 56.81 -1.46
CA LYS A 291 10.17 57.19 -0.46
C LYS A 291 9.56 56.93 0.91
N GLY A 292 10.14 56.01 1.68
CA GLY A 292 9.67 55.64 3.01
C GLY A 292 9.74 56.82 3.99
N ASP A 293 8.98 56.74 5.10
CA ASP A 293 9.00 57.77 6.14
C ASP A 293 10.30 57.69 6.98
N PRO A 294 11.23 58.67 6.88
CA PRO A 294 12.50 58.64 7.61
C PRO A 294 12.35 58.85 9.13
N LYS A 295 11.11 58.94 9.65
CA LYS A 295 10.82 59.02 11.10
C LYS A 295 10.42 57.68 11.72
N LYS A 296 10.34 56.60 10.92
CA LYS A 296 10.21 55.23 11.40
C LYS A 296 11.52 54.48 11.15
N GLU A 297 12.46 54.63 12.08
CA GLU A 297 13.67 53.80 12.17
C GLU A 297 13.29 52.38 12.62
N GLU A 298 12.65 51.60 11.74
CA GLU A 298 12.67 50.14 11.85
C GLU A 298 14.07 49.64 11.46
N PRO A 299 14.63 48.63 12.16
CA PRO A 299 16.00 48.15 11.91
C PRO A 299 16.13 47.58 10.50
N GLU A 300 17.29 47.79 9.85
CA GLU A 300 17.58 47.48 8.43
C GLU A 300 16.68 46.37 7.84
N TYR A 301 15.61 46.75 7.12
CA TYR A 301 14.74 45.81 6.43
C TYR A 301 15.49 45.22 5.22
N LYS A 302 16.25 44.17 5.50
CA LYS A 302 16.91 43.33 4.50
C LYS A 302 15.97 42.15 4.21
N PRO A 303 15.20 42.18 3.10
CA PRO A 303 14.38 41.04 2.71
C PRO A 303 15.28 39.82 2.51
N LYS A 304 14.75 38.63 2.83
CA LYS A 304 15.47 37.34 2.74
C LYS A 304 15.03 36.45 1.58
N GLY A 305 14.34 37.05 0.63
CA GLY A 305 13.82 36.41 -0.55
C GLY A 305 12.91 37.33 -1.35
N LEU A 306 12.32 36.79 -2.40
CA LEU A 306 11.27 37.42 -3.18
C LEU A 306 10.09 36.46 -3.33
N GLN A 307 8.91 37.03 -3.54
CA GLN A 307 7.66 36.29 -3.66
C GLN A 307 6.89 36.76 -4.88
N ILE A 308 6.36 35.82 -5.66
CA ILE A 308 5.25 36.05 -6.58
C ILE A 308 3.99 35.38 -6.03
N TRP A 309 2.83 36.02 -6.23
CA TRP A 309 1.53 35.47 -5.87
C TRP A 309 0.54 35.68 -7.01
N ASN A 310 -0.02 34.59 -7.55
CA ASN A 310 -1.13 34.67 -8.48
C ASN A 310 -2.42 35.02 -7.72
N ARG A 311 -3.06 36.12 -8.08
CA ARG A 311 -4.30 36.60 -7.45
C ARG A 311 -5.55 35.99 -8.07
N ASP A 312 -5.58 35.76 -9.39
CA ASP A 312 -6.77 35.30 -10.12
C ASP A 312 -6.45 34.90 -11.58
N GLY A 313 -6.91 33.72 -12.01
CA GLY A 313 -6.71 33.17 -13.35
C GLY A 313 -5.38 32.42 -13.50
N ASP A 314 -4.90 32.36 -14.74
CA ASP A 314 -3.57 31.89 -15.10
C ASP A 314 -2.49 32.97 -14.88
N LEU A 315 -1.26 32.55 -14.60
CA LEU A 315 -0.11 33.44 -14.46
C LEU A 315 1.20 32.70 -14.73
N THR A 316 2.09 33.31 -15.51
CA THR A 316 3.42 32.79 -15.83
C THR A 316 4.51 33.79 -15.42
N LEU A 317 5.48 33.35 -14.60
CA LEU A 317 6.72 34.08 -14.34
C LEU A 317 7.72 33.73 -15.45
N LYS A 318 7.76 34.59 -16.48
CA LYS A 318 8.63 34.45 -17.65
C LYS A 318 10.12 34.63 -17.31
N TYR A 319 10.44 35.61 -16.48
CA TYR A 319 11.82 35.98 -16.16
C TYR A 319 11.91 36.72 -14.84
N ILE A 320 13.02 36.52 -14.14
CA ILE A 320 13.46 37.38 -13.05
C ILE A 320 14.98 37.43 -12.94
N ARG A 321 15.51 38.63 -12.69
CA ARG A 321 16.92 38.87 -12.41
C ARG A 321 17.07 39.89 -11.29
N VAL A 322 18.06 39.68 -10.43
CA VAL A 322 18.39 40.53 -9.29
C VAL A 322 19.89 40.83 -9.34
N ASP A 323 20.24 42.11 -9.41
CA ASP A 323 21.63 42.61 -9.47
C ASP A 323 21.91 43.58 -8.31
N ARG A 324 23.19 43.73 -7.91
CA ARG A 324 23.65 44.79 -7.03
C ARG A 324 23.64 46.10 -7.79
N TRP A 325 22.81 47.04 -7.35
CA TRP A 325 22.66 48.29 -8.09
C TRP A 325 23.72 49.33 -7.70
N ASN A 326 24.55 49.72 -8.66
CA ASN A 326 25.62 50.72 -8.47
C ASN A 326 25.09 52.12 -8.06
N GLY A 327 23.84 52.46 -8.39
CA GLY A 327 23.20 53.75 -8.08
C GLY A 327 22.86 54.62 -9.29
N ASN A 328 23.19 54.20 -10.52
CA ASN A 328 22.80 54.87 -11.76
C ASN A 328 21.41 54.39 -12.20
N LEU A 329 20.49 55.32 -12.46
CA LEU A 329 19.14 55.00 -12.97
C LEU A 329 19.17 54.81 -14.51
N PRO A 330 18.27 53.99 -15.07
CA PRO A 330 18.23 53.75 -16.52
C PRO A 330 17.81 55.00 -17.28
N LYS A 331 18.27 55.09 -18.53
CA LYS A 331 17.91 56.15 -19.48
C LYS A 331 16.75 55.64 -20.36
N PRO A 332 15.79 56.48 -20.77
CA PRO A 332 14.78 56.09 -21.75
C PRO A 332 15.41 55.57 -23.05
N LEU A 333 14.95 54.41 -23.51
CA LEU A 333 15.48 53.71 -24.68
C LEU A 333 14.73 54.07 -25.96
N LYS A 334 15.40 53.94 -27.13
CA LYS A 334 14.69 53.86 -28.41
C LYS A 334 14.08 52.45 -28.53
N THR A 335 12.75 52.39 -28.62
CA THR A 335 11.95 51.16 -28.78
C THR A 335 11.79 50.81 -30.26
N GLY A 336 11.69 49.52 -30.60
CA GLY A 336 11.56 49.07 -31.99
C GLY A 336 12.85 49.23 -32.83
N THR A 337 14.01 49.27 -32.17
CA THR A 337 15.33 49.31 -32.81
C THR A 337 16.28 48.38 -32.07
N SER A 338 17.06 47.60 -32.83
CA SER A 338 18.19 46.81 -32.31
C SER A 338 19.19 47.71 -31.56
N ARG A 339 19.85 47.16 -30.53
CA ARG A 339 20.78 47.90 -29.66
C ARG A 339 21.82 47.01 -28.98
N ILE A 340 23.00 47.56 -28.71
CA ILE A 340 24.07 46.94 -27.92
C ILE A 340 24.35 47.83 -26.71
N HIS A 341 24.32 47.24 -25.52
CA HIS A 341 24.73 47.88 -24.27
C HIS A 341 26.17 47.46 -23.94
N LEU A 342 27.02 48.42 -23.59
CA LEU A 342 28.40 48.18 -23.17
C LEU A 342 28.56 48.33 -21.66
N THR A 343 29.51 47.61 -21.07
CA THR A 343 29.77 47.54 -19.63
C THR A 343 30.23 48.85 -18.97
N ASP A 344 30.36 49.94 -19.75
CA ASP A 344 30.61 51.30 -19.26
C ASP A 344 29.33 52.16 -19.16
N GLY A 345 28.17 51.61 -19.54
CA GLY A 345 26.88 52.30 -19.57
C GLY A 345 26.57 53.04 -20.88
N SER A 346 27.36 52.79 -21.93
CA SER A 346 27.08 53.20 -23.32
C SER A 346 26.00 52.32 -23.95
N ILE A 347 25.18 52.91 -24.82
CA ILE A 347 24.13 52.21 -25.56
C ILE A 347 24.22 52.64 -27.02
N LEU A 348 24.51 51.67 -27.90
CA LEU A 348 24.62 51.83 -29.34
C LEU A 348 23.30 51.37 -29.98
N TYR A 349 22.80 52.09 -30.98
CA TYR A 349 21.52 51.82 -31.63
C TYR A 349 21.73 51.55 -33.11
N GLY A 350 21.12 50.48 -33.61
CA GLY A 350 21.36 49.94 -34.95
C GLY A 350 21.50 48.41 -34.91
N ASP A 351 21.60 47.81 -36.09
CA ASP A 351 21.74 46.37 -36.24
C ASP A 351 23.11 45.86 -35.76
N VAL A 352 23.21 44.57 -35.46
CA VAL A 352 24.46 43.98 -34.97
C VAL A 352 25.49 43.97 -36.11
N PRO A 353 26.68 44.58 -35.94
CA PRO A 353 27.70 44.57 -36.98
C PRO A 353 28.34 43.18 -37.12
N GLN A 354 28.83 42.87 -38.32
CA GLN A 354 29.63 41.67 -38.56
C GLN A 354 30.99 41.78 -37.87
N PHE A 355 31.49 40.68 -37.29
CA PHE A 355 32.86 40.57 -36.77
C PHE A 355 33.32 39.11 -36.70
N GLU A 356 34.62 38.90 -36.90
CA GLU A 356 35.28 37.59 -36.85
C GLU A 356 35.84 37.27 -35.45
N PRO A 357 35.99 35.99 -35.08
CA PRO A 357 36.54 35.57 -33.78
C PRO A 357 37.89 36.21 -33.43
N GLY A 358 37.87 37.04 -32.37
CA GLY A 358 39.03 37.72 -31.83
C GLY A 358 39.33 39.10 -32.45
N GLU A 359 38.55 39.56 -33.44
CA GLU A 359 38.64 40.94 -33.94
C GLU A 359 37.77 41.91 -33.11
N PRO A 360 38.11 43.21 -33.04
CA PRO A 360 37.29 44.20 -32.36
C PRO A 360 35.99 44.47 -33.13
N VAL A 361 34.88 44.59 -32.40
CA VAL A 361 33.56 44.91 -32.94
C VAL A 361 33.55 46.37 -33.38
N ASN A 362 33.27 46.62 -34.65
CA ASN A 362 33.28 47.97 -35.24
C ASN A 362 31.85 48.41 -35.57
N PHE A 363 31.23 49.17 -34.66
CA PHE A 363 29.83 49.55 -34.78
C PHE A 363 29.66 50.84 -35.60
N PRO A 364 28.88 50.84 -36.69
CA PRO A 364 28.64 52.04 -37.50
C PRO A 364 27.80 53.05 -36.71
N GLY A 365 28.34 54.23 -36.47
CA GLY A 365 27.65 55.29 -35.72
C GLY A 365 26.40 55.83 -36.44
N GLU A 366 25.46 56.41 -35.69
CA GLU A 366 24.34 57.14 -36.28
C GLU A 366 24.86 58.32 -37.13
N SER A 367 24.11 58.71 -38.18
CA SER A 367 24.49 59.75 -39.14
C SER A 367 25.25 60.94 -38.52
N ASP A 368 26.44 61.21 -39.04
CA ASP A 368 27.43 62.20 -38.58
C ASP A 368 28.26 61.84 -37.31
N GLN A 369 28.23 60.60 -36.82
CA GLN A 369 29.14 60.09 -35.77
C GLN A 369 30.27 59.21 -36.33
N GLU A 370 31.42 59.16 -35.66
CA GLU A 370 32.51 58.22 -35.98
C GLU A 370 32.13 56.79 -35.51
N PRO A 371 32.64 55.73 -36.17
CA PRO A 371 32.39 54.35 -35.74
C PRO A 371 32.92 54.09 -34.33
N THR A 372 32.20 53.27 -33.56
CA THR A 372 32.60 52.90 -32.18
C THR A 372 33.23 51.51 -32.17
N GLU A 373 34.50 51.44 -31.77
CA GLU A 373 35.29 50.19 -31.70
C GLU A 373 35.37 49.70 -30.24
N PHE A 374 35.05 48.42 -30.00
CA PHE A 374 35.10 47.77 -28.68
C PHE A 374 35.35 46.26 -28.79
N SER A 375 35.83 45.61 -27.73
CA SER A 375 35.93 44.15 -27.70
C SER A 375 34.62 43.50 -27.27
N VAL A 376 34.42 42.22 -27.62
CA VAL A 376 33.24 41.45 -27.16
C VAL A 376 33.16 41.36 -25.63
N ASP A 377 34.31 41.32 -24.94
CA ASP A 377 34.38 41.40 -23.47
C ASP A 377 33.84 42.73 -22.90
N GLN A 378 33.54 43.75 -23.71
CA GLN A 378 32.84 44.98 -23.29
C GLN A 378 31.31 44.93 -23.52
N ILE A 379 30.75 43.91 -24.17
CA ILE A 379 29.31 43.79 -24.41
C ILE A 379 28.59 43.31 -23.15
N GLU A 380 27.68 44.12 -22.61
CA GLU A 380 26.82 43.75 -21.48
C GLU A 380 25.55 43.04 -21.95
N SER A 381 24.93 43.56 -23.02
CA SER A 381 23.81 42.90 -23.69
C SER A 381 23.63 43.33 -25.15
N ILE A 382 22.97 42.49 -25.93
CA ILE A 382 22.46 42.76 -27.27
C ILE A 382 20.95 42.54 -27.22
N VAL A 383 20.16 43.47 -27.74
CA VAL A 383 18.71 43.28 -27.99
C VAL A 383 18.48 43.45 -29.48
N VAL A 384 17.92 42.43 -30.12
CA VAL A 384 17.66 42.42 -31.57
C VAL A 384 16.17 42.69 -31.76
N ASN A 385 15.81 43.77 -32.46
CA ASN A 385 14.44 44.26 -32.67
C ASN A 385 13.49 44.14 -31.45
N ASP A 386 13.43 45.20 -30.63
CA ASP A 386 12.66 45.34 -29.37
C ASP A 386 11.12 45.41 -29.55
N ASP A 387 10.56 44.64 -30.49
CA ASP A 387 9.11 44.53 -30.80
C ASP A 387 8.52 43.26 -30.14
N PRO A 388 7.40 43.31 -29.39
CA PRO A 388 7.01 42.24 -28.46
C PRO A 388 6.34 41.00 -29.06
N GLU A 389 6.25 40.85 -30.38
CA GLU A 389 5.66 39.65 -31.00
C GLU A 389 6.58 38.42 -30.83
N SER A 390 6.32 37.65 -29.78
CA SER A 390 6.84 36.30 -29.56
C SER A 390 6.07 35.29 -30.42
N SER A 391 6.77 34.48 -31.19
CA SER A 391 6.18 33.32 -31.87
C SER A 391 5.75 32.28 -30.82
N PRO A 392 4.53 31.72 -30.89
CA PRO A 392 4.12 30.68 -29.95
C PRO A 392 4.98 29.43 -30.12
N LEU A 393 5.33 28.79 -29.00
CA LEU A 393 5.97 27.47 -28.95
C LEU A 393 5.23 26.48 -29.85
N ARG A 394 5.93 25.90 -30.82
CA ARG A 394 5.41 24.78 -31.61
C ARG A 394 5.52 23.49 -30.79
N ALA A 395 4.60 22.57 -31.02
CA ALA A 395 4.63 21.25 -30.42
C ALA A 395 5.72 20.39 -31.10
N VAL A 396 6.92 20.40 -30.54
CA VAL A 396 8.11 19.63 -30.98
C VAL A 396 8.84 19.07 -29.74
N ASP A 397 9.79 18.15 -29.94
CA ASP A 397 10.59 17.62 -28.82
C ASP A 397 11.36 18.76 -28.12
N GLN A 398 11.71 18.52 -26.85
CA GLN A 398 12.29 19.55 -26.00
C GLN A 398 13.30 18.97 -25.01
N VAL A 399 14.42 19.66 -24.84
CA VAL A 399 15.57 19.19 -24.07
C VAL A 399 15.95 20.27 -23.06
N SER A 400 15.92 19.95 -21.76
CA SER A 400 16.24 20.88 -20.67
C SER A 400 17.40 20.37 -19.81
N TRP A 401 18.23 21.30 -19.30
CA TRP A 401 19.38 21.01 -18.44
C TRP A 401 19.19 21.62 -17.05
N GLN A 402 19.75 20.96 -16.03
CA GLN A 402 19.61 21.29 -14.60
C GLN A 402 20.17 22.68 -14.22
N THR A 403 20.92 23.34 -15.12
CA THR A 403 21.39 24.72 -14.95
C THR A 403 20.43 25.78 -15.51
N GLY A 404 19.30 25.38 -16.11
CA GLY A 404 18.27 26.28 -16.68
C GLY A 404 18.47 26.65 -18.15
N GLY A 405 19.17 25.83 -18.93
CA GLY A 405 19.21 25.94 -20.40
C GLY A 405 18.19 24.99 -21.03
N VAL A 406 17.53 25.40 -22.12
CA VAL A 406 16.45 24.66 -22.79
C VAL A 406 16.46 24.90 -24.30
N VAL A 407 16.25 23.84 -25.08
CA VAL A 407 16.14 23.85 -26.55
C VAL A 407 14.87 23.12 -26.99
N THR A 408 14.16 23.68 -27.97
CA THR A 408 13.05 23.04 -28.69
C THR A 408 13.45 22.72 -30.13
N GLY A 409 13.09 21.52 -30.59
CA GLY A 409 13.48 21.02 -31.89
C GLY A 409 13.42 19.49 -31.96
N LYS A 410 13.43 18.91 -33.16
CA LYS A 410 13.40 17.44 -33.29
C LYS A 410 14.72 16.85 -32.76
N VAL A 411 14.64 15.96 -31.78
CA VAL A 411 15.80 15.14 -31.38
C VAL A 411 16.11 14.19 -32.54
N LEU A 412 17.32 14.28 -33.10
CA LEU A 412 17.75 13.47 -34.24
C LEU A 412 18.44 12.18 -33.79
N ARG A 413 19.37 12.29 -32.83
CA ARG A 413 19.97 11.15 -32.15
C ARG A 413 20.47 11.48 -30.74
N VAL A 414 20.66 10.43 -29.95
CA VAL A 414 21.49 10.42 -28.73
C VAL A 414 22.47 9.26 -28.87
N GLU A 415 23.78 9.54 -28.87
CA GLU A 415 24.88 8.56 -28.94
C GLU A 415 26.15 9.19 -28.29
N ASP A 416 27.09 8.38 -27.81
CA ASP A 416 28.41 8.82 -27.28
C ASP A 416 28.36 10.00 -26.28
N GLU A 417 27.43 9.95 -25.32
CA GLU A 417 27.17 11.01 -24.32
C GLU A 417 26.75 12.39 -24.89
N GLN A 418 26.37 12.46 -26.18
CA GLN A 418 25.85 13.66 -26.84
C GLN A 418 24.39 13.48 -27.29
N ILE A 419 23.66 14.60 -27.38
CA ILE A 419 22.34 14.72 -28.00
C ILE A 419 22.40 15.71 -29.17
N GLU A 420 21.89 15.33 -30.33
CA GLU A 420 21.80 16.16 -31.53
C GLU A 420 20.35 16.60 -31.78
N ILE A 421 20.13 17.92 -31.88
CA ILE A 421 18.81 18.53 -31.96
C ILE A 421 18.70 19.41 -33.21
N SER A 422 17.66 19.22 -34.00
CA SER A 422 17.30 20.09 -35.14
C SER A 422 16.29 21.15 -34.68
N ALA A 423 16.77 22.37 -34.44
CA ALA A 423 15.98 23.49 -33.92
C ALA A 423 15.78 24.59 -34.98
N GLU A 424 14.61 25.26 -34.98
CA GLU A 424 14.24 26.23 -36.03
C GLU A 424 15.16 27.47 -36.10
N TRP A 425 15.91 27.76 -35.04
CA TRP A 425 16.80 28.92 -34.92
C TRP A 425 18.25 28.68 -35.41
N SER A 426 18.60 27.47 -35.86
CA SER A 426 19.95 27.13 -36.37
C SER A 426 19.88 26.54 -37.78
N GLU A 427 20.86 26.85 -38.62
CA GLU A 427 20.98 26.28 -39.98
C GLU A 427 21.48 24.82 -39.98
N ALA A 428 22.03 24.34 -38.85
CA ALA A 428 22.57 23.00 -38.68
C ALA A 428 22.14 22.39 -37.32
N PRO A 429 22.06 21.04 -37.20
CA PRO A 429 21.77 20.39 -35.93
C PRO A 429 22.80 20.78 -34.85
N VAL A 430 22.31 21.09 -33.66
CA VAL A 430 23.14 21.50 -32.52
C VAL A 430 23.38 20.28 -31.64
N SER A 431 24.66 20.02 -31.32
CA SER A 431 25.10 18.89 -30.50
C SER A 431 25.50 19.36 -29.10
N ALA A 432 25.07 18.63 -28.07
CA ALA A 432 25.25 18.99 -26.67
C ALA A 432 25.52 17.77 -25.77
N SER A 433 26.26 17.94 -24.68
CA SER A 433 26.48 16.84 -23.72
C SER A 433 25.23 16.52 -22.88
N LEU A 434 25.04 15.23 -22.58
CA LEU A 434 24.09 14.75 -21.56
C LEU A 434 24.48 15.19 -20.13
N THR A 435 25.68 15.74 -19.91
CA THR A 435 26.15 16.17 -18.58
C THR A 435 25.24 17.25 -17.98
N GLY A 436 24.63 16.94 -16.84
CA GLY A 436 23.68 17.84 -16.17
C GLY A 436 22.38 18.06 -16.95
N LEU A 437 22.04 17.15 -17.88
CA LEU A 437 20.74 17.11 -18.52
C LEU A 437 19.65 16.83 -17.47
N GLN A 438 18.50 17.49 -17.59
CA GLN A 438 17.36 17.34 -16.68
C GLN A 438 16.31 16.44 -17.33
N ARG A 439 15.88 16.77 -18.55
CA ARG A 439 14.77 16.07 -19.20
C ARG A 439 14.89 16.12 -20.72
N ILE A 440 14.51 15.02 -21.38
CA ILE A 440 14.04 15.02 -22.77
C ILE A 440 12.53 14.83 -22.71
N ARG A 441 11.76 15.75 -23.25
CA ARG A 441 10.31 15.60 -23.49
C ARG A 441 10.12 15.28 -24.96
N LEU A 442 9.47 14.16 -25.24
CA LEU A 442 9.11 13.74 -26.59
C LEU A 442 7.71 14.28 -26.89
N ILE A 443 7.50 14.87 -28.07
CA ILE A 443 6.19 15.39 -28.47
C ILE A 443 5.78 14.78 -29.82
N SER A 444 5.11 13.64 -29.70
CA SER A 444 4.54 12.81 -30.75
C SER A 444 3.01 12.76 -30.60
N GLU A 445 2.28 12.42 -31.67
CA GLU A 445 0.91 11.93 -31.50
C GLU A 445 0.98 10.52 -30.88
N PRO A 446 0.33 10.26 -29.74
CA PRO A 446 0.48 8.98 -29.05
C PRO A 446 -0.19 7.86 -29.83
N THR A 447 0.62 6.94 -30.34
CA THR A 447 0.16 5.65 -30.88
C THR A 447 -0.23 4.76 -29.71
N ILE A 448 -1.52 4.49 -29.52
CA ILE A 448 -2.02 3.52 -28.52
C ILE A 448 -1.47 2.13 -28.90
N PRO A 449 -0.57 1.51 -28.12
CA PRO A 449 0.06 0.25 -28.51
C PRO A 449 -0.87 -0.96 -28.29
N ASP A 450 -0.64 -2.05 -29.03
CA ASP A 450 -1.25 -3.36 -28.74
C ASP A 450 -0.57 -3.99 -27.51
N ALA A 451 -0.95 -3.50 -26.33
CA ALA A 451 -0.36 -3.84 -25.04
C ALA A 451 -1.41 -4.52 -24.12
N PRO A 452 -1.83 -5.77 -24.42
CA PRO A 452 -2.91 -6.45 -23.70
C PRO A 452 -2.51 -6.97 -22.31
N ASP A 453 -1.21 -7.06 -21.98
CA ASP A 453 -0.73 -7.61 -20.70
C ASP A 453 -0.13 -6.52 -19.81
N GLY A 454 -0.14 -6.74 -18.50
CA GLY A 454 0.53 -5.91 -17.51
C GLY A 454 1.65 -6.64 -16.77
N LEU A 455 2.80 -6.00 -16.59
CA LEU A 455 3.91 -6.45 -15.75
C LEU A 455 3.96 -5.59 -14.48
N VAL A 456 3.64 -6.18 -13.34
CA VAL A 456 3.75 -5.58 -12.01
C VAL A 456 5.10 -5.96 -11.40
N TYR A 457 5.81 -4.98 -10.85
CA TYR A 457 7.12 -5.19 -10.22
C TYR A 457 7.31 -4.22 -9.02
N PRO A 458 8.33 -4.41 -8.15
CA PRO A 458 8.47 -3.63 -6.91
C PRO A 458 8.65 -2.11 -7.09
N GLY A 459 8.88 -1.63 -8.31
CA GLY A 459 9.02 -0.21 -8.63
C GLY A 459 7.89 0.38 -9.49
N GLY A 460 6.85 -0.37 -9.84
CA GLY A 460 5.73 0.14 -10.65
C GLY A 460 5.00 -0.91 -11.50
N THR A 461 4.38 -0.43 -12.58
CA THR A 461 3.78 -1.22 -13.65
C THR A 461 4.46 -0.92 -14.98
N LEU A 462 4.35 -1.85 -15.92
CA LEU A 462 4.54 -1.64 -17.35
C LEU A 462 3.40 -2.34 -18.09
N ASN A 463 2.72 -1.65 -19.00
CA ASN A 463 1.89 -2.26 -20.03
C ASN A 463 2.78 -2.89 -21.11
N GLY A 464 2.27 -3.92 -21.79
CA GLY A 464 3.01 -4.62 -22.83
C GLY A 464 2.41 -5.97 -23.21
N LYS A 465 3.28 -6.95 -23.44
CA LYS A 465 2.94 -8.29 -23.92
C LYS A 465 3.90 -9.32 -23.38
N LEU A 466 3.35 -10.36 -22.73
CA LEU A 466 4.08 -11.54 -22.31
C LEU A 466 4.36 -12.41 -23.55
N VAL A 467 5.64 -12.68 -23.80
CA VAL A 467 6.10 -13.47 -24.94
C VAL A 467 7.06 -14.54 -24.42
N ILE A 468 6.85 -15.79 -24.82
CA ILE A 468 7.81 -16.87 -24.56
C ILE A 468 8.54 -17.18 -25.86
N SER A 469 9.88 -17.10 -25.86
CA SER A 469 10.72 -17.42 -27.02
C SER A 469 11.91 -18.30 -26.62
N ASN A 470 12.42 -19.07 -27.59
CA ASN A 470 13.69 -19.79 -27.46
C ASN A 470 14.91 -18.90 -27.81
N ASP A 471 14.69 -17.66 -28.28
CA ASP A 471 15.76 -16.71 -28.61
C ASP A 471 16.32 -15.98 -27.36
N THR A 472 15.60 -16.06 -26.24
CA THR A 472 15.93 -15.39 -24.97
C THR A 472 16.23 -16.41 -23.87
N THR A 473 16.95 -16.02 -22.81
CA THR A 473 17.24 -16.89 -21.65
C THR A 473 17.19 -16.07 -20.35
N PRO A 474 16.24 -16.33 -19.42
CA PRO A 474 15.16 -17.33 -19.50
C PRO A 474 14.23 -17.14 -20.71
N PRO A 475 13.47 -18.19 -21.13
CA PRO A 475 12.64 -18.12 -22.33
C PRO A 475 11.41 -17.20 -22.17
N VAL A 476 11.03 -16.85 -20.94
CA VAL A 476 9.93 -15.94 -20.63
C VAL A 476 10.43 -14.49 -20.70
N SER A 477 9.80 -13.69 -21.56
CA SER A 477 10.24 -12.36 -21.93
C SER A 477 9.09 -11.36 -22.03
N TRP A 478 9.44 -10.08 -21.99
CA TRP A 478 8.51 -8.97 -22.10
C TRP A 478 8.75 -8.18 -23.38
N ILE A 479 7.67 -7.78 -24.05
CA ILE A 479 7.68 -6.64 -24.98
C ILE A 479 6.89 -5.53 -24.29
N SER A 480 7.52 -4.38 -24.02
CA SER A 480 6.82 -3.22 -23.45
C SER A 480 5.80 -2.62 -24.41
N ALA A 481 4.91 -1.74 -23.94
CA ALA A 481 4.04 -0.96 -24.81
C ALA A 481 4.89 -0.13 -25.82
N GLY A 482 4.69 -0.37 -27.13
CA GLY A 482 5.54 0.19 -28.19
C GLY A 482 6.90 -0.50 -28.36
N GLY A 483 7.14 -1.63 -27.70
CA GLY A 483 8.41 -2.37 -27.77
C GLY A 483 8.59 -3.12 -29.09
N LEU A 484 9.83 -3.11 -29.60
CA LEU A 484 10.21 -3.72 -30.88
C LEU A 484 10.96 -5.05 -30.72
N ASN A 485 11.46 -5.36 -29.52
CA ASN A 485 12.12 -6.62 -29.18
C ASN A 485 11.56 -7.25 -27.88
N PRO A 486 11.49 -8.59 -27.78
CA PRO A 486 11.36 -9.25 -26.49
C PRO A 486 12.66 -9.11 -25.69
N SER A 487 12.54 -8.87 -24.39
CA SER A 487 13.67 -8.88 -23.44
C SER A 487 13.34 -9.77 -22.25
N ALA A 488 14.24 -10.68 -21.88
CA ALA A 488 14.04 -11.55 -20.72
C ALA A 488 14.14 -10.74 -19.41
N LEU A 489 13.34 -11.11 -18.41
CA LEU A 489 13.52 -10.56 -17.05
C LEU A 489 14.79 -11.14 -16.41
N ASN A 490 15.56 -10.28 -15.75
CA ASN A 490 16.79 -10.60 -15.03
C ASN A 490 16.47 -11.17 -13.63
N PRO A 491 16.62 -12.48 -13.36
CA PRO A 491 16.17 -13.07 -12.10
C PRO A 491 16.89 -12.49 -10.86
N ASN A 492 18.14 -12.07 -11.03
CA ASN A 492 18.96 -11.50 -9.96
C ASN A 492 18.42 -10.15 -9.44
N ALA A 493 17.68 -9.40 -10.27
CA ALA A 493 17.03 -8.17 -9.83
C ALA A 493 15.88 -8.46 -8.84
N PHE A 494 15.09 -9.50 -9.11
CA PHE A 494 13.91 -9.86 -8.31
C PHE A 494 14.28 -10.63 -7.04
N ALA A 495 15.37 -11.39 -7.07
CA ALA A 495 15.96 -12.05 -5.89
C ALA A 495 16.42 -11.08 -4.76
N THR A 496 16.39 -9.76 -4.99
CA THR A 496 16.66 -8.75 -3.94
C THR A 496 15.65 -7.61 -3.88
N ALA A 497 14.92 -7.32 -4.96
CA ALA A 497 13.87 -6.30 -4.98
C ALA A 497 12.48 -6.81 -4.54
N GLY A 498 12.25 -8.14 -4.58
CA GLY A 498 10.92 -8.75 -4.54
C GLY A 498 10.41 -9.10 -5.94
N ASN A 499 9.26 -9.78 -6.00
CA ASN A 499 8.86 -10.53 -7.19
C ASN A 499 8.31 -9.68 -8.35
N ALA A 500 8.52 -10.17 -9.57
CA ALA A 500 7.79 -9.74 -10.76
C ALA A 500 6.54 -10.61 -10.95
N ARG A 501 5.43 -9.99 -11.38
CA ARG A 501 4.14 -10.63 -11.66
C ARG A 501 3.64 -10.17 -13.02
N PHE A 502 3.49 -11.10 -13.97
CA PHE A 502 2.79 -10.84 -15.22
C PHE A 502 1.29 -11.12 -15.05
N ILE A 503 0.45 -10.29 -15.66
CA ILE A 503 -1.01 -10.36 -15.64
C ILE A 503 -1.51 -10.30 -17.09
N ARG A 504 -2.31 -11.27 -17.49
CA ARG A 504 -3.00 -11.29 -18.80
C ARG A 504 -4.22 -10.36 -18.77
N GLY A 505 -4.40 -9.52 -19.80
CA GLY A 505 -5.57 -8.62 -19.91
C GLY A 505 -6.60 -9.02 -20.97
N GLU A 506 -6.29 -9.99 -21.84
CA GLU A 506 -7.32 -10.86 -22.41
C GLU A 506 -7.63 -11.98 -21.41
N GLU A 507 -8.90 -12.34 -21.25
CA GLU A 507 -9.29 -13.53 -20.46
C GLU A 507 -8.63 -14.77 -21.09
N PRO A 508 -8.01 -15.67 -20.30
CA PRO A 508 -7.46 -16.93 -20.80
C PRO A 508 -8.49 -17.74 -21.60
N ALA A 509 -8.01 -18.54 -22.55
CA ALA A 509 -8.90 -19.35 -23.36
C ALA A 509 -9.33 -20.60 -22.58
N ASP A 510 -10.51 -20.52 -21.94
CA ASP A 510 -11.26 -21.60 -21.26
C ASP A 510 -10.37 -22.75 -20.75
N SER A 511 -9.86 -22.56 -19.54
CA SER A 511 -8.88 -23.45 -18.87
C SER A 511 -9.33 -24.90 -18.64
N SER A 512 -10.55 -25.28 -19.02
CA SER A 512 -11.05 -26.66 -19.03
C SER A 512 -10.09 -27.67 -19.69
N ALA A 513 -9.18 -27.21 -20.55
CA ALA A 513 -8.08 -28.01 -21.10
C ALA A 513 -7.09 -28.60 -20.08
N LEU A 514 -7.11 -28.20 -18.79
CA LEU A 514 -6.25 -28.74 -17.73
C LEU A 514 -6.99 -29.52 -16.62
N ASP A 515 -8.29 -29.34 -16.42
CA ASP A 515 -9.06 -30.07 -15.40
C ASP A 515 -10.19 -30.97 -15.96
N ASP A 516 -10.61 -30.81 -17.23
CA ASP A 516 -11.53 -31.76 -17.87
C ASP A 516 -10.93 -33.18 -17.91
N GLY A 517 -11.63 -34.12 -17.26
CA GLY A 517 -11.17 -35.49 -17.06
C GLY A 517 -10.37 -35.77 -15.79
N TYR A 518 -9.99 -34.77 -14.98
CA TYR A 518 -9.14 -34.91 -13.79
C TYR A 518 -9.92 -34.57 -12.49
N PRO A 519 -10.63 -35.55 -11.88
CA PRO A 519 -11.63 -35.29 -10.84
C PRO A 519 -11.08 -35.19 -9.41
N ASP A 520 -9.81 -35.47 -9.18
CA ASP A 520 -9.15 -35.40 -7.87
C ASP A 520 -8.12 -34.25 -7.87
N PHE A 521 -7.85 -33.66 -6.70
CA PHE A 521 -6.87 -32.57 -6.57
C PHE A 521 -5.85 -32.86 -5.48
N LEU A 522 -4.58 -32.86 -5.86
CA LEU A 522 -3.43 -33.11 -5.00
C LEU A 522 -2.80 -31.77 -4.58
N TYR A 523 -2.79 -31.49 -3.28
CA TYR A 523 -2.22 -30.28 -2.68
C TYR A 523 -0.84 -30.61 -2.12
N LEU A 524 0.20 -29.92 -2.61
CA LEU A 524 1.60 -30.15 -2.26
C LEU A 524 2.09 -29.22 -1.13
N ARG A 525 3.19 -29.61 -0.48
CA ARG A 525 3.80 -28.87 0.64
C ARG A 525 4.44 -27.54 0.25
N ASN A 526 4.81 -27.38 -1.02
CA ASN A 526 5.29 -26.10 -1.58
C ASN A 526 4.14 -25.13 -1.92
N GLY A 527 2.87 -25.56 -1.79
CA GLY A 527 1.69 -24.76 -2.12
C GLY A 527 1.15 -24.96 -3.53
N ASP A 528 1.80 -25.79 -4.36
CA ASP A 528 1.24 -26.18 -5.66
C ASP A 528 -0.02 -27.03 -5.49
N VAL A 529 -0.94 -26.92 -6.45
CA VAL A 529 -2.18 -27.68 -6.50
C VAL A 529 -2.27 -28.32 -7.88
N ILE A 530 -2.43 -29.64 -7.90
CA ILE A 530 -2.28 -30.48 -9.09
C ILE A 530 -3.61 -31.20 -9.37
N PRO A 531 -4.27 -30.96 -10.52
CA PRO A 531 -5.41 -31.76 -10.97
C PRO A 531 -4.90 -33.14 -11.38
N CYS A 532 -5.56 -34.21 -10.92
CA CYS A 532 -5.16 -35.57 -11.25
C CYS A 532 -6.34 -36.56 -11.30
N ILE A 533 -6.07 -37.73 -11.89
CA ILE A 533 -6.84 -38.95 -11.64
C ILE A 533 -6.06 -39.74 -10.60
N LEU A 534 -6.59 -39.88 -9.39
CA LEU A 534 -5.94 -40.67 -8.34
C LEU A 534 -6.34 -42.14 -8.49
N HIS A 535 -5.43 -43.00 -8.94
CA HIS A 535 -5.67 -44.44 -8.98
C HIS A 535 -5.48 -45.09 -7.61
N SER A 536 -4.35 -44.82 -6.94
CA SER A 536 -4.04 -45.51 -5.68
C SER A 536 -3.06 -44.76 -4.77
N VAL A 537 -3.16 -45.02 -3.46
CA VAL A 537 -2.18 -44.60 -2.44
C VAL A 537 -1.79 -45.81 -1.59
N ARG A 538 -0.52 -46.19 -1.57
CA ARG A 538 0.04 -47.32 -0.79
C ARG A 538 1.50 -47.06 -0.43
N ASP A 539 1.95 -47.57 0.71
CA ASP A 539 3.38 -47.75 1.05
C ASP A 539 4.27 -46.54 0.68
N GLU A 540 3.91 -45.36 1.19
CA GLU A 540 4.59 -44.06 0.99
C GLU A 540 4.54 -43.50 -0.46
N ARG A 541 3.69 -44.06 -1.32
CA ARG A 541 3.54 -43.70 -2.74
C ARG A 541 2.11 -43.38 -3.17
N ILE A 542 2.00 -42.64 -4.26
CA ILE A 542 0.75 -42.32 -4.97
C ILE A 542 0.89 -42.69 -6.45
N GLU A 543 -0.05 -43.50 -6.95
CA GLU A 543 -0.25 -43.84 -8.37
C GLU A 543 -1.34 -42.92 -8.95
N LEU A 544 -1.02 -42.15 -10.00
CA LEU A 544 -1.90 -41.08 -10.54
C LEU A 544 -1.64 -40.77 -12.03
N GLU A 545 -2.57 -40.06 -12.66
CA GLU A 545 -2.42 -39.45 -14.00
C GLU A 545 -2.58 -37.92 -13.90
N VAL A 546 -1.79 -37.15 -14.66
CA VAL A 546 -1.75 -35.66 -14.65
C VAL A 546 -1.70 -35.09 -16.07
N PRO A 547 -2.29 -33.90 -16.33
CA PRO A 547 -2.43 -33.34 -17.69
C PRO A 547 -1.11 -32.88 -18.33
N PHE A 548 -0.03 -32.69 -17.55
CA PHE A 548 1.19 -32.02 -17.99
C PHE A 548 2.48 -32.86 -17.95
N SER A 549 2.44 -34.11 -17.49
CA SER A 549 3.63 -34.99 -17.39
C SER A 549 3.26 -36.46 -17.62
N ASP A 550 4.18 -37.22 -18.25
CA ASP A 550 4.07 -38.67 -18.42
C ASP A 550 4.38 -39.47 -17.12
N LEU A 551 4.65 -38.80 -16.00
CA LEU A 551 5.03 -39.41 -14.72
C LEU A 551 3.81 -39.85 -13.90
N SER A 552 3.73 -41.14 -13.57
CA SER A 552 2.56 -41.76 -12.93
C SER A 552 2.72 -42.20 -11.47
N GLU A 553 3.88 -41.97 -10.84
CA GLU A 553 4.17 -42.41 -9.46
C GLU A 553 5.01 -41.37 -8.69
N ILE A 554 4.50 -40.87 -7.56
CA ILE A 554 5.20 -39.91 -6.66
C ILE A 554 5.26 -40.41 -5.21
N SER A 555 6.10 -39.79 -4.37
CA SER A 555 6.10 -39.99 -2.91
C SER A 555 4.93 -39.25 -2.24
N THR A 556 4.44 -39.77 -1.10
CA THR A 556 3.53 -39.04 -0.20
C THR A 556 4.19 -37.92 0.62
N ASP A 557 5.52 -37.87 0.71
CA ASP A 557 6.24 -36.94 1.60
C ASP A 557 6.11 -35.47 1.19
N ILE A 558 5.90 -35.23 -0.11
CA ILE A 558 5.69 -33.90 -0.71
C ILE A 558 4.23 -33.43 -0.60
N VAL A 559 3.33 -34.29 -0.11
CA VAL A 559 1.88 -34.09 -0.14
C VAL A 559 1.39 -33.48 1.17
N LYS A 560 0.47 -32.52 1.07
CA LYS A 560 -0.24 -31.95 2.20
C LYS A 560 -1.70 -32.43 2.29
N ALA A 561 -2.39 -32.59 1.16
CA ALA A 561 -3.72 -33.19 1.10
C ALA A 561 -4.06 -33.75 -0.28
N VAL A 562 -5.12 -34.55 -0.33
CA VAL A 562 -5.82 -34.95 -1.56
C VAL A 562 -7.31 -34.66 -1.37
N GLU A 563 -7.92 -33.88 -2.25
CA GLU A 563 -9.38 -33.82 -2.41
C GLU A 563 -9.82 -34.86 -3.44
N LEU A 564 -10.89 -35.61 -3.13
CA LEU A 564 -11.34 -36.75 -3.93
C LEU A 564 -12.65 -36.44 -4.65
N SER A 565 -12.69 -36.75 -5.94
CA SER A 565 -13.89 -36.66 -6.80
C SER A 565 -14.66 -35.36 -6.57
N VAL A 566 -14.00 -34.23 -6.80
CA VAL A 566 -14.56 -32.89 -6.73
C VAL A 566 -15.51 -32.73 -7.93
N PRO A 567 -16.81 -32.46 -7.73
CA PRO A 567 -17.69 -32.07 -8.84
C PRO A 567 -17.15 -30.75 -9.42
N GLU A 568 -17.07 -30.68 -10.75
CA GLU A 568 -16.64 -29.56 -11.60
C GLU A 568 -16.33 -28.23 -10.86
N ARG A 569 -15.09 -27.73 -10.99
CA ARG A 569 -14.68 -26.42 -10.44
C ARG A 569 -15.41 -25.22 -11.06
N VAL A 570 -16.32 -25.44 -12.00
CA VAL A 570 -17.18 -24.39 -12.56
C VAL A 570 -18.28 -24.03 -11.54
N PHE A 571 -17.98 -23.02 -10.73
CA PHE A 571 -18.92 -22.47 -9.75
C PHE A 571 -20.15 -21.84 -10.41
N GLN A 572 -21.26 -21.77 -9.66
CA GLN A 572 -22.57 -21.36 -10.19
C GLN A 572 -22.52 -19.97 -10.87
N ARG A 573 -22.67 -19.97 -12.20
CA ARG A 573 -22.74 -18.77 -13.05
C ARG A 573 -24.19 -18.32 -13.23
N GLY A 574 -24.40 -17.00 -13.21
CA GLY A 574 -25.69 -16.37 -13.47
C GLY A 574 -26.80 -16.77 -12.47
N PHE A 575 -28.04 -16.79 -12.97
CA PHE A 575 -29.26 -16.93 -12.16
C PHE A 575 -30.19 -18.05 -12.66
N GLU A 576 -29.68 -19.06 -13.37
CA GLU A 576 -30.51 -20.14 -13.96
C GLU A 576 -30.95 -21.24 -12.97
N ASP A 577 -30.23 -21.45 -11.87
CA ASP A 577 -30.54 -22.53 -10.90
C ASP A 577 -31.94 -22.40 -10.26
N GLU A 578 -32.67 -23.51 -10.14
CA GLU A 578 -34.03 -23.58 -9.55
C GLU A 578 -34.10 -23.12 -8.07
N GLY A 579 -32.97 -23.07 -7.37
CA GLY A 579 -32.87 -22.54 -6.02
C GLY A 579 -33.09 -21.03 -5.93
N TRP A 580 -32.95 -20.27 -7.02
CA TRP A 580 -33.10 -18.80 -7.05
C TRP A 580 -34.54 -18.32 -6.87
N LYS A 581 -34.84 -17.74 -5.71
CA LYS A 581 -36.21 -17.43 -5.25
C LYS A 581 -36.44 -15.94 -5.01
N ARG A 582 -37.50 -15.40 -5.64
CA ARG A 582 -38.01 -14.05 -5.36
C ARG A 582 -38.86 -14.06 -4.10
N MET A 583 -38.37 -13.40 -3.05
CA MET A 583 -39.07 -13.27 -1.78
C MET A 583 -39.95 -12.00 -1.72
N LEU A 584 -39.52 -10.89 -2.32
CA LEU A 584 -40.26 -9.62 -2.27
C LEU A 584 -40.06 -8.74 -3.51
N GLY A 585 -41.00 -7.83 -3.74
CA GLY A 585 -40.91 -6.75 -4.72
C GLY A 585 -40.86 -7.20 -6.18
N GLY A 586 -40.39 -6.30 -7.05
CA GLY A 586 -40.29 -6.53 -8.49
C GLY A 586 -38.88 -6.91 -8.90
N THR A 587 -38.67 -8.17 -9.29
CA THR A 587 -37.47 -8.62 -10.00
C THR A 587 -37.80 -9.10 -11.41
N LYS A 588 -36.83 -9.00 -12.32
CA LYS A 588 -36.76 -9.79 -13.55
C LYS A 588 -35.44 -10.56 -13.50
N ASN A 589 -35.51 -11.87 -13.70
CA ASN A 589 -34.39 -12.74 -14.01
C ASN A 589 -34.57 -13.19 -15.47
N ASP A 590 -33.49 -13.25 -16.25
CA ASP A 590 -33.47 -13.80 -17.61
C ASP A 590 -32.30 -14.77 -17.89
N GLY A 591 -31.71 -15.33 -16.83
CA GLY A 591 -30.54 -16.23 -16.88
C GLY A 591 -29.29 -15.46 -16.50
N ASP A 592 -28.71 -14.73 -17.45
CA ASP A 592 -27.48 -13.97 -17.24
C ASP A 592 -27.65 -12.78 -16.27
N ARG A 593 -28.86 -12.22 -16.13
CA ARG A 593 -29.07 -10.92 -15.45
C ARG A 593 -30.25 -10.88 -14.48
N LEU A 594 -30.00 -10.27 -13.33
CA LEU A 594 -30.99 -10.01 -12.29
C LEU A 594 -31.26 -8.49 -12.18
N ILE A 595 -32.42 -8.04 -12.66
CA ILE A 595 -32.87 -6.66 -12.52
C ILE A 595 -33.78 -6.53 -11.30
N MET A 596 -33.39 -5.69 -10.34
CA MET A 596 -34.07 -5.46 -9.07
C MET A 596 -34.66 -4.05 -8.96
N LYS A 597 -35.93 -3.95 -8.58
CA LYS A 597 -36.65 -2.68 -8.36
C LYS A 597 -36.77 -2.34 -6.87
N THR A 598 -37.42 -1.23 -6.54
CA THR A 598 -37.66 -0.78 -5.16
C THR A 598 -38.32 -1.89 -4.30
N SER A 599 -37.75 -2.13 -3.12
CA SER A 599 -38.15 -3.19 -2.18
C SER A 599 -38.13 -4.61 -2.75
N ALA A 600 -37.28 -4.86 -3.76
CA ALA A 600 -37.04 -6.21 -4.26
C ALA A 600 -36.16 -7.02 -3.31
N THR A 601 -36.40 -8.33 -3.23
CA THR A 601 -35.56 -9.26 -2.48
C THR A 601 -35.53 -10.60 -3.21
N TYR A 602 -34.33 -11.09 -3.48
CA TYR A 602 -34.03 -12.26 -4.31
C TYR A 602 -32.83 -12.99 -3.73
N GLY A 603 -32.82 -14.31 -3.73
CA GLY A 603 -31.72 -15.07 -3.14
C GLY A 603 -31.79 -16.56 -3.42
N HIS A 604 -30.70 -17.25 -3.11
CA HIS A 604 -30.53 -18.69 -3.29
C HIS A 604 -30.14 -19.32 -1.95
N PRO A 605 -30.75 -20.46 -1.53
CA PRO A 605 -30.54 -21.04 -0.21
C PRO A 605 -29.17 -21.69 -0.03
N GLU A 606 -28.55 -22.20 -1.11
CA GLU A 606 -27.36 -23.06 -1.03
C GLU A 606 -26.29 -22.74 -2.11
N ILE A 607 -26.13 -21.46 -2.50
CA ILE A 607 -25.19 -21.07 -3.58
C ILE A 607 -23.78 -20.76 -3.09
N LEU A 608 -23.61 -20.44 -1.81
CA LEU A 608 -22.31 -20.09 -1.25
C LEU A 608 -21.51 -21.37 -0.96
N THR A 609 -21.08 -22.02 -2.03
CA THR A 609 -20.17 -23.16 -2.03
C THR A 609 -18.71 -22.75 -2.18
N GLY A 610 -18.45 -21.58 -2.78
CA GLY A 610 -17.14 -20.93 -2.84
C GLY A 610 -16.96 -19.82 -1.79
N ASP A 611 -15.76 -19.27 -1.73
CA ASP A 611 -15.35 -18.20 -0.82
C ASP A 611 -15.18 -16.82 -1.49
N GLU A 612 -15.46 -16.69 -2.79
CA GLU A 612 -15.66 -15.40 -3.47
C GLU A 612 -17.05 -15.31 -4.11
N VAL A 613 -17.69 -14.13 -4.05
CA VAL A 613 -18.84 -13.78 -4.89
C VAL A 613 -18.46 -12.61 -5.79
N ARG A 614 -18.47 -12.82 -7.11
CA ARG A 614 -18.13 -11.81 -8.14
C ARG A 614 -19.38 -11.43 -8.92
N PHE A 615 -19.56 -10.15 -9.25
CA PHE A 615 -20.60 -9.68 -10.18
C PHE A 615 -20.36 -8.26 -10.67
N ARG A 616 -20.92 -7.92 -11.84
CA ARG A 616 -21.04 -6.54 -12.32
C ARG A 616 -22.32 -5.90 -11.79
N LEU A 617 -22.22 -4.65 -11.34
CA LEU A 617 -23.30 -3.87 -10.73
C LEU A 617 -23.60 -2.61 -11.55
N ASP A 618 -24.76 -2.57 -12.20
CA ASP A 618 -25.24 -1.43 -12.99
C ASP A 618 -26.37 -0.67 -12.28
N TRP A 619 -26.31 0.67 -12.30
CA TRP A 619 -27.38 1.54 -11.83
C TRP A 619 -27.51 2.81 -12.68
N GLY A 620 -28.52 3.64 -12.42
CA GLY A 620 -28.71 4.90 -13.14
C GLY A 620 -28.02 6.08 -12.43
N ALA A 621 -27.18 6.83 -13.14
CA ALA A 621 -26.44 8.00 -12.63
C ALA A 621 -27.28 9.20 -12.10
N GLN A 622 -28.61 9.08 -11.98
CA GLN A 622 -29.49 10.02 -11.27
C GLN A 622 -30.43 9.31 -10.26
N GLN A 623 -30.06 8.11 -9.81
CA GLN A 623 -30.75 7.36 -8.78
C GLN A 623 -30.03 7.50 -7.43
N TYR A 624 -30.79 7.26 -6.36
CA TYR A 624 -30.24 7.03 -5.02
C TYR A 624 -30.72 5.66 -4.56
N SER A 625 -29.82 4.69 -4.51
CA SER A 625 -30.17 3.28 -4.37
C SER A 625 -29.33 2.62 -3.28
N GLU A 626 -29.93 1.64 -2.61
CA GLU A 626 -29.29 0.82 -1.59
C GLU A 626 -29.40 -0.65 -2.02
N LEU A 627 -28.29 -1.39 -1.98
CA LEU A 627 -28.25 -2.84 -2.13
C LEU A 627 -27.72 -3.45 -0.83
N GLN A 628 -28.59 -4.13 -0.09
CA GLN A 628 -28.17 -4.99 1.02
C GLN A 628 -27.81 -6.37 0.45
N ILE A 629 -26.69 -6.92 0.89
CA ILE A 629 -26.24 -8.28 0.56
C ILE A 629 -26.11 -9.05 1.87
N GLN A 630 -26.71 -10.24 1.91
CA GLN A 630 -26.71 -11.13 3.06
C GLN A 630 -25.99 -12.42 2.65
N LEU A 631 -24.95 -12.77 3.39
CA LEU A 631 -24.01 -13.85 3.08
C LEU A 631 -23.99 -14.86 4.23
N TYR A 632 -23.82 -16.13 3.88
CA TYR A 632 -23.70 -17.28 4.77
C TYR A 632 -24.86 -17.48 5.77
N GLY A 633 -26.07 -17.05 5.38
CA GLY A 633 -27.26 -17.18 6.23
C GLY A 633 -27.78 -18.61 6.34
N GLU A 634 -28.20 -19.04 7.53
CA GLU A 634 -28.94 -20.30 7.72
C GLU A 634 -30.32 -20.28 7.03
N ARG A 635 -30.96 -19.10 7.00
CA ARG A 635 -32.32 -18.91 6.49
C ARG A 635 -32.36 -17.78 5.48
N LEU A 636 -32.83 -18.11 4.27
CA LEU A 636 -32.92 -17.18 3.16
C LEU A 636 -33.71 -15.92 3.56
N GLY A 637 -33.08 -14.74 3.38
CA GLY A 637 -33.67 -13.44 3.69
C GLY A 637 -33.73 -13.04 5.17
N ASN A 638 -33.20 -13.84 6.11
CA ASN A 638 -33.12 -13.45 7.52
C ASN A 638 -31.82 -12.68 7.80
N PRO A 639 -31.87 -11.41 8.24
CA PRO A 639 -30.66 -10.66 8.56
C PRO A 639 -30.00 -11.10 9.88
N ARG A 640 -30.66 -11.87 10.75
CA ARG A 640 -30.13 -12.16 12.11
C ARG A 640 -29.13 -13.32 12.18
N ASP A 641 -29.17 -14.25 11.23
CA ASP A 641 -28.31 -15.45 11.16
C ASP A 641 -27.42 -15.45 9.90
N ALA A 642 -27.29 -14.30 9.24
CA ALA A 642 -26.38 -14.04 8.13
C ALA A 642 -25.34 -12.97 8.50
N THR A 643 -24.22 -12.92 7.79
CA THR A 643 -23.37 -11.73 7.72
C THR A 643 -23.98 -10.75 6.71
N ASN A 644 -24.11 -9.46 7.04
CA ASN A 644 -24.79 -8.49 6.19
C ASN A 644 -23.86 -7.33 5.84
N LEU A 645 -23.88 -6.88 4.59
CA LEU A 645 -23.23 -5.65 4.15
C LEU A 645 -24.20 -4.79 3.33
N LYS A 646 -23.90 -3.50 3.20
CA LYS A 646 -24.71 -2.54 2.45
C LYS A 646 -23.85 -1.75 1.47
N ILE A 647 -24.25 -1.79 0.20
CA ILE A 647 -23.70 -0.96 -0.87
C ILE A 647 -24.65 0.22 -1.09
N MET A 648 -24.08 1.43 -1.09
CA MET A 648 -24.79 2.69 -1.22
C MET A 648 -24.43 3.36 -2.54
N LEU A 649 -25.44 3.73 -3.33
CA LEU A 649 -25.30 4.27 -4.68
C LEU A 649 -25.95 5.66 -4.76
N ASN A 650 -25.20 6.68 -5.17
CA ASN A 650 -25.66 8.07 -5.22
C ASN A 650 -25.07 8.80 -6.44
N GLY A 651 -25.87 8.97 -7.49
CA GLY A 651 -25.36 9.51 -8.75
C GLY A 651 -24.39 8.53 -9.39
N THR A 652 -23.16 8.95 -9.67
CA THR A 652 -22.02 8.12 -10.14
C THR A 652 -21.27 7.42 -9.00
N LYS A 653 -21.54 7.77 -7.72
CA LYS A 653 -20.69 7.38 -6.58
C LYS A 653 -21.20 6.18 -5.81
N LEU A 654 -20.27 5.32 -5.39
CA LEU A 654 -20.48 4.11 -4.59
C LEU A 654 -19.67 4.16 -3.28
N TRP A 655 -20.24 3.64 -2.19
CA TRP A 655 -19.50 3.28 -0.95
C TRP A 655 -20.14 2.09 -0.22
N VAL A 656 -19.41 1.53 0.77
CA VAL A 656 -19.80 0.29 1.46
C VAL A 656 -19.88 0.48 2.98
N GLU A 657 -21.02 0.12 3.56
CA GLU A 657 -21.34 0.18 4.98
C GLU A 657 -21.51 -1.24 5.56
N ASP A 658 -21.13 -1.39 6.83
CA ASP A 658 -21.44 -2.57 7.63
C ASP A 658 -22.89 -2.44 8.16
N PHE A 659 -23.59 -3.55 8.36
CA PHE A 659 -25.02 -3.56 8.69
C PHE A 659 -25.36 -4.56 9.80
N ASP A 660 -25.19 -4.15 11.06
CA ASP A 660 -25.76 -4.88 12.20
C ASP A 660 -27.28 -4.58 12.36
N PRO A 661 -28.17 -5.57 12.22
CA PRO A 661 -29.61 -5.41 12.42
C PRO A 661 -30.01 -5.17 13.89
N ALA A 662 -29.16 -5.51 14.86
CA ALA A 662 -29.41 -5.27 16.28
C ALA A 662 -29.22 -3.79 16.63
N VAL A 663 -28.14 -3.16 16.15
CA VAL A 663 -27.83 -1.74 16.38
C VAL A 663 -28.91 -0.81 15.81
N GLN A 664 -29.46 -1.10 14.63
CA GLN A 664 -30.45 -0.20 14.00
C GLN A 664 -31.79 -0.10 14.74
N ALA A 665 -32.11 -1.00 15.67
CA ALA A 665 -33.34 -0.90 16.47
C ALA A 665 -33.41 0.39 17.32
N GLY A 666 -32.27 0.98 17.69
CA GLY A 666 -32.20 2.21 18.48
C GLY A 666 -32.09 3.52 17.69
N ASN A 667 -31.58 3.51 16.46
CA ASN A 667 -30.90 4.68 15.88
C ASN A 667 -31.55 5.35 14.65
N GLN A 668 -32.90 5.42 14.60
CA GLN A 668 -33.62 6.17 13.54
C GLN A 668 -33.30 7.69 13.49
N LEU A 669 -32.59 8.24 14.49
CA LEU A 669 -32.20 9.65 14.53
C LEU A 669 -30.93 9.99 13.73
N GLN A 670 -29.95 9.07 13.63
CA GLN A 670 -28.65 9.35 12.99
C GLN A 670 -28.77 9.64 11.48
N ILE A 671 -29.67 8.96 10.78
CA ILE A 671 -29.95 9.18 9.34
C ILE A 671 -30.38 10.64 9.06
N ARG A 672 -30.91 11.34 10.07
CA ARG A 672 -31.31 12.75 9.98
C ARG A 672 -30.16 13.74 10.17
N GLN A 673 -29.05 13.32 10.79
CA GLN A 673 -27.84 14.12 10.99
C GLN A 673 -26.86 13.98 9.83
N LEU A 674 -26.64 12.75 9.33
CA LEU A 674 -25.74 12.49 8.18
C LEU A 674 -26.16 13.25 6.90
N ARG A 675 -27.44 13.59 6.74
CA ARG A 675 -27.94 14.41 5.62
C ARG A 675 -27.63 15.91 5.74
N MET A 676 -27.01 16.39 6.82
CA MET A 676 -26.75 17.82 7.04
C MET A 676 -25.35 18.17 7.61
N ASN A 677 -24.42 17.22 7.72
CA ASN A 677 -23.05 17.55 8.14
C ASN A 677 -21.99 16.59 7.54
N PRO A 678 -21.21 17.02 6.52
CA PRO A 678 -20.14 16.22 5.92
C PRO A 678 -18.85 16.15 6.76
N ALA A 679 -18.68 17.02 7.77
CA ALA A 679 -17.41 17.16 8.51
C ALA A 679 -17.25 16.16 9.69
N GLY A 680 -18.05 15.09 9.71
CA GLY A 680 -18.25 14.23 10.88
C GLY A 680 -17.34 12.99 10.96
N GLY A 681 -16.03 13.18 11.17
CA GLY A 681 -15.21 12.17 11.86
C GLY A 681 -15.01 10.80 11.18
N GLY A 682 -15.00 10.74 9.85
CA GLY A 682 -14.62 9.51 9.12
C GLY A 682 -14.36 9.79 7.64
N ARG A 683 -13.15 9.48 7.16
CA ARG A 683 -12.78 9.65 5.74
C ARG A 683 -13.36 8.48 4.93
N GLN A 684 -14.65 8.55 4.61
CA GLN A 684 -15.31 7.54 3.76
C GLN A 684 -14.62 7.52 2.39
N THR A 685 -14.14 6.35 1.98
CA THR A 685 -13.68 6.09 0.62
C THR A 685 -14.89 5.93 -0.28
N PHE A 686 -14.90 6.63 -1.41
CA PHE A 686 -15.92 6.54 -2.45
C PHE A 686 -15.25 6.25 -3.78
N ILE A 687 -15.87 5.40 -4.60
CA ILE A 687 -15.51 5.21 -6.00
C ILE A 687 -16.50 6.01 -6.86
N ASP A 688 -16.02 6.61 -7.93
CA ASP A 688 -16.80 7.49 -8.82
C ASP A 688 -16.82 6.91 -10.24
N SER A 689 -17.85 6.11 -10.53
CA SER A 689 -18.00 5.47 -11.85
C SER A 689 -18.76 6.40 -12.78
N GLU A 690 -18.07 6.98 -13.78
CA GLU A 690 -18.65 7.88 -14.78
C GLU A 690 -19.94 7.35 -15.43
N LYS A 691 -20.03 6.02 -15.56
CA LYS A 691 -21.10 5.31 -16.30
C LYS A 691 -22.17 4.73 -15.37
N GLY A 692 -21.93 4.67 -14.05
CA GLY A 692 -22.81 3.99 -13.10
C GLY A 692 -22.78 2.46 -13.24
N SER A 693 -21.59 1.92 -13.49
CA SER A 693 -21.30 0.49 -13.70
C SER A 693 -19.94 0.19 -13.07
N VAL A 694 -19.84 -0.87 -12.26
CA VAL A 694 -18.60 -1.34 -11.63
C VAL A 694 -18.58 -2.86 -11.55
N GLU A 695 -17.40 -3.47 -11.49
CA GLU A 695 -17.22 -4.85 -11.03
C GLU A 695 -17.09 -4.89 -9.51
N ILE A 696 -17.68 -5.91 -8.86
CA ILE A 696 -17.59 -6.14 -7.42
C ILE A 696 -17.15 -7.57 -7.15
N SER A 697 -16.16 -7.72 -6.27
CA SER A 697 -15.73 -8.98 -5.67
C SER A 697 -15.92 -8.92 -4.15
N LEU A 698 -16.48 -10.01 -3.60
CA LEU A 698 -16.73 -10.21 -2.17
C LEU A 698 -15.99 -11.48 -1.75
N SER A 699 -14.73 -11.36 -1.35
CA SER A 699 -13.83 -12.48 -1.03
C SER A 699 -13.70 -12.71 0.47
N VAL A 700 -13.80 -13.96 0.93
CA VAL A 700 -13.66 -14.34 2.34
C VAL A 700 -12.22 -14.75 2.63
N ARG A 701 -11.49 -13.90 3.36
CA ARG A 701 -10.12 -14.19 3.86
C ARG A 701 -10.02 -13.75 5.32
N ASP A 702 -9.26 -14.48 6.14
CA ASP A 702 -8.99 -14.19 7.56
C ASP A 702 -10.23 -13.91 8.43
N GLY A 703 -11.36 -14.59 8.14
CA GLY A 703 -12.62 -14.36 8.84
C GLY A 703 -13.27 -13.00 8.55
N LYS A 704 -12.92 -12.36 7.44
CA LYS A 704 -13.47 -11.09 6.96
C LYS A 704 -13.96 -11.24 5.52
N ILE A 705 -14.98 -10.47 5.16
CA ILE A 705 -15.34 -10.24 3.74
C ILE A 705 -14.56 -9.02 3.27
N HIS A 706 -13.67 -9.22 2.32
CA HIS A 706 -12.97 -8.19 1.58
C HIS A 706 -13.84 -7.78 0.39
N VAL A 707 -14.16 -6.50 0.31
CA VAL A 707 -15.00 -5.90 -0.74
C VAL A 707 -14.09 -5.12 -1.67
N VAL A 708 -13.83 -5.73 -2.83
CA VAL A 708 -13.04 -5.17 -3.92
C VAL A 708 -14.00 -4.64 -4.97
N VAL A 709 -13.71 -3.46 -5.53
CA VAL A 709 -14.52 -2.82 -6.58
C VAL A 709 -13.58 -2.27 -7.63
N ASP A 710 -13.80 -2.63 -8.90
CA ASP A 710 -12.91 -2.30 -10.03
C ASP A 710 -11.41 -2.55 -9.72
N GLY A 711 -11.11 -3.71 -9.11
CA GLY A 711 -9.76 -4.11 -8.66
C GLY A 711 -9.27 -3.44 -7.36
N GLN A 712 -9.91 -2.37 -6.88
CA GLN A 712 -9.49 -1.66 -5.67
C GLN A 712 -10.16 -2.23 -4.40
N LEU A 713 -9.37 -2.61 -3.40
CA LEU A 713 -9.90 -2.98 -2.07
C LEU A 713 -10.54 -1.76 -1.39
N LEU A 714 -11.87 -1.76 -1.30
CA LEU A 714 -12.65 -0.66 -0.77
C LEU A 714 -12.93 -0.81 0.74
N LYS A 715 -13.08 -2.05 1.23
CA LYS A 715 -13.36 -2.34 2.65
C LYS A 715 -13.08 -3.79 3.03
N SER A 716 -12.82 -4.06 4.31
CA SER A 716 -12.91 -5.40 4.91
C SER A 716 -13.89 -5.37 6.08
N ILE A 717 -14.80 -6.34 6.15
CA ILE A 717 -15.88 -6.44 7.14
C ILE A 717 -15.71 -7.74 7.95
N PRO A 718 -15.64 -7.71 9.29
CA PRO A 718 -15.48 -8.93 10.08
C PRO A 718 -16.73 -9.82 9.99
N MET A 719 -16.53 -11.12 9.73
CA MET A 719 -17.62 -12.09 9.72
C MET A 719 -17.87 -12.62 11.13
N ASP A 720 -19.13 -12.62 11.55
CA ASP A 720 -19.55 -13.28 12.80
C ASP A 720 -19.23 -14.79 12.73
N HIS A 721 -18.38 -15.27 13.65
CA HIS A 721 -17.91 -16.66 13.67
C HIS A 721 -19.07 -17.67 13.83
N GLN A 722 -20.19 -17.28 14.46
CA GLN A 722 -21.36 -18.15 14.63
C GLN A 722 -22.23 -18.23 13.36
N LYS A 723 -22.01 -17.37 12.36
CA LYS A 723 -22.84 -17.22 11.15
C LYS A 723 -22.08 -17.51 9.86
N ARG A 724 -21.04 -18.35 9.93
CA ARG A 724 -20.23 -18.76 8.76
C ARG A 724 -20.69 -20.08 8.11
N ILE A 725 -21.65 -20.79 8.72
CA ILE A 725 -22.00 -22.18 8.34
C ILE A 725 -23.16 -22.23 7.33
N GLY A 726 -23.99 -21.18 7.25
CA GLY A 726 -25.09 -21.12 6.29
C GLY A 726 -24.59 -20.96 4.85
N LYS A 727 -25.37 -21.42 3.88
CA LYS A 727 -25.00 -21.39 2.44
C LYS A 727 -25.83 -20.40 1.62
N SER A 728 -26.68 -19.61 2.27
CA SER A 728 -27.62 -18.74 1.56
C SER A 728 -27.06 -17.36 1.26
N LEU A 729 -27.31 -16.93 0.02
CA LEU A 729 -27.07 -15.57 -0.49
C LEU A 729 -28.41 -14.88 -0.66
N THR A 730 -28.55 -13.63 -0.20
CA THR A 730 -29.73 -12.80 -0.48
C THR A 730 -29.32 -11.38 -0.88
N PHE A 731 -29.78 -10.96 -2.04
CA PHE A 731 -29.78 -9.57 -2.49
C PHE A 731 -31.11 -8.89 -2.12
N LYS A 732 -31.02 -7.62 -1.71
CA LYS A 732 -32.20 -6.81 -1.36
C LYS A 732 -32.00 -5.35 -1.76
N ALA A 733 -32.79 -4.89 -2.73
CA ALA A 733 -32.62 -3.58 -3.35
C ALA A 733 -33.70 -2.58 -2.91
N ASN A 734 -33.29 -1.35 -2.61
CA ASN A 734 -34.17 -0.23 -2.33
C ASN A 734 -33.80 0.99 -3.19
N VAL A 735 -34.41 1.04 -4.37
CA VAL A 735 -34.18 2.05 -5.42
C VAL A 735 -35.07 3.27 -5.21
N ASN A 736 -34.49 4.47 -5.10
CA ASN A 736 -35.19 5.74 -4.97
C ASN A 736 -34.78 6.72 -6.09
N SER A 737 -35.68 7.65 -6.43
CA SER A 737 -35.41 8.71 -7.41
C SER A 737 -35.41 10.08 -6.72
N ILE A 738 -34.52 10.96 -7.17
CA ILE A 738 -34.34 12.32 -6.64
C ILE A 738 -35.50 13.25 -7.06
N THR A 739 -36.33 12.86 -8.04
CA THR A 739 -37.49 13.66 -8.46
C THR A 739 -38.55 13.79 -7.36
N ARG A 740 -38.80 15.01 -6.88
CA ARG A 740 -39.84 15.33 -5.88
C ARG A 740 -41.26 15.12 -6.43
N ASN A 741 -41.72 13.87 -6.51
CA ASN A 741 -43.14 13.54 -6.77
C ASN A 741 -43.57 12.15 -6.24
N ALA A 742 -43.01 11.74 -5.08
CA ALA A 742 -43.34 10.47 -4.40
C ALA A 742 -44.73 10.50 -3.70
N ALA A 743 -45.77 10.96 -4.40
CA ALA A 743 -47.15 11.09 -3.89
C ALA A 743 -48.19 10.37 -4.76
N TYR A 744 -47.87 10.04 -6.01
CA TYR A 744 -48.67 9.20 -6.89
C TYR A 744 -47.78 8.14 -7.55
N GLY A 745 -48.35 6.96 -7.79
CA GLY A 745 -47.59 5.77 -8.20
C GLY A 745 -47.01 5.83 -9.62
N SER A 746 -46.07 4.94 -9.89
CA SER A 746 -45.39 4.72 -11.19
C SER A 746 -44.70 5.95 -11.81
N ASN A 747 -43.45 6.19 -11.42
CA ASN A 747 -42.50 6.92 -12.26
C ASN A 747 -41.74 5.90 -13.14
N PRO A 748 -41.87 5.92 -14.49
CA PRO A 748 -41.31 4.88 -15.36
C PRO A 748 -39.78 4.97 -15.59
N LEU A 749 -39.09 5.96 -15.01
CA LEU A 749 -37.69 6.28 -15.33
C LEU A 749 -36.63 5.58 -14.45
N THR A 750 -37.01 4.90 -13.36
CA THR A 750 -36.07 4.09 -12.57
C THR A 750 -35.82 2.75 -13.26
N ARG A 751 -34.65 2.59 -13.90
CA ARG A 751 -34.22 1.30 -14.51
C ARG A 751 -34.16 0.15 -13.49
N GLY A 752 -33.94 0.46 -12.21
CA GLY A 752 -33.59 -0.50 -11.18
C GLY A 752 -32.08 -0.55 -10.96
N ILE A 753 -31.66 -1.46 -10.08
CA ILE A 753 -30.30 -2.01 -10.06
C ILE A 753 -30.30 -3.23 -10.98
N MET A 754 -29.25 -3.44 -11.75
CA MET A 754 -29.03 -4.69 -12.48
C MET A 754 -27.72 -5.33 -11.98
N ILE A 755 -27.76 -6.65 -11.83
CA ILE A 755 -26.61 -7.50 -11.55
C ILE A 755 -26.44 -8.40 -12.79
N SER A 756 -25.25 -8.44 -13.36
CA SER A 756 -24.84 -9.36 -14.43
C SER A 756 -23.50 -9.99 -14.08
N ASP A 757 -23.04 -10.91 -14.92
CA ASP A 757 -21.67 -11.46 -14.87
C ASP A 757 -21.38 -12.06 -13.48
N PHE A 758 -22.40 -12.74 -12.92
CA PHE A 758 -22.45 -13.23 -11.55
C PHE A 758 -21.82 -14.62 -11.43
N GLU A 759 -20.90 -14.79 -10.47
CA GLU A 759 -20.14 -16.01 -10.21
C GLU A 759 -19.91 -16.18 -8.69
N VAL A 760 -19.74 -17.43 -8.21
CA VAL A 760 -19.43 -17.73 -6.79
C VAL A 760 -18.21 -18.63 -6.65
N ARG A 761 -17.05 -18.16 -7.13
CA ARG A 761 -15.81 -18.96 -7.28
C ARG A 761 -15.06 -19.22 -5.96
N ASN A 762 -14.03 -20.07 -6.05
CA ASN A 762 -13.02 -20.22 -4.99
C ASN A 762 -11.82 -19.29 -5.20
N LEU A 763 -11.13 -18.96 -4.12
CA LEU A 763 -9.92 -18.11 -4.07
C LEU A 763 -8.62 -18.92 -4.22
N ASP A 764 -7.53 -18.24 -4.57
CA ASP A 764 -6.23 -18.80 -4.98
C ASP A 764 -5.69 -19.93 -4.06
N GLY A 765 -5.63 -21.16 -4.57
CA GLY A 765 -5.13 -22.32 -3.83
C GLY A 765 -5.89 -22.63 -2.53
N THR A 766 -7.17 -22.28 -2.42
CA THR A 766 -8.06 -22.68 -1.31
C THR A 766 -8.73 -24.04 -1.57
N SER A 767 -9.43 -24.58 -0.57
CA SER A 767 -10.24 -25.79 -0.69
C SER A 767 -11.71 -25.43 -0.81
N VAL A 768 -12.46 -26.21 -1.60
CA VAL A 768 -13.91 -26.06 -1.85
C VAL A 768 -14.77 -26.21 -0.58
N LYS A 769 -14.18 -26.53 0.58
CA LYS A 769 -14.90 -26.94 1.82
C LYS A 769 -14.37 -26.31 3.12
N GLN A 770 -13.96 -25.05 3.12
CA GLN A 770 -13.64 -24.30 4.36
C GLN A 770 -14.89 -23.89 5.18
N PHE A 771 -15.71 -24.87 5.60
CA PHE A 771 -16.84 -24.70 6.53
C PHE A 771 -16.68 -25.51 7.84
N ILE A 772 -15.45 -25.89 8.17
CA ILE A 772 -15.14 -26.57 9.43
C ILE A 772 -15.00 -25.52 10.53
N VAL A 773 -15.86 -25.61 11.55
CA VAL A 773 -15.78 -24.77 12.75
C VAL A 773 -14.39 -24.88 13.35
N GLU A 774 -13.77 -23.73 13.63
CA GLU A 774 -12.38 -23.62 14.08
C GLU A 774 -12.11 -24.46 15.34
N GLU A 775 -13.04 -24.46 16.30
CA GLU A 775 -13.01 -25.34 17.48
C GLU A 775 -12.94 -26.83 17.10
N THR A 776 -13.75 -27.29 16.14
CA THR A 776 -13.76 -28.67 15.65
C THR A 776 -12.45 -29.04 14.95
N ARG A 777 -11.85 -28.11 14.19
CA ARG A 777 -10.52 -28.30 13.60
C ARG A 777 -9.46 -28.42 14.70
N ASN A 778 -9.40 -27.45 15.61
CA ASN A 778 -8.39 -27.37 16.66
C ASN A 778 -8.48 -28.57 17.62
N ARG A 779 -9.69 -29.02 17.96
CA ARG A 779 -9.94 -30.25 18.75
C ARG A 779 -9.53 -31.53 18.02
N THR A 780 -9.67 -31.59 16.70
CA THR A 780 -9.19 -32.72 15.88
C THR A 780 -7.66 -32.76 15.84
N LEU A 781 -7.02 -31.60 15.63
CA LEU A 781 -5.56 -31.41 15.57
C LEU A 781 -4.84 -31.59 16.92
N LEU A 782 -5.54 -31.43 18.05
CA LEU A 782 -4.97 -31.58 19.38
C LEU A 782 -4.59 -33.05 19.69
N ILE A 783 -3.28 -33.34 19.68
CA ILE A 783 -2.70 -34.64 20.06
C ILE A 783 -2.82 -34.81 21.58
N PRO A 784 -3.56 -35.82 22.08
CA PRO A 784 -3.60 -36.13 23.52
C PRO A 784 -2.23 -36.59 24.03
N ARG A 785 -1.91 -36.29 25.29
CA ARG A 785 -0.62 -36.62 25.93
C ARG A 785 -0.20 -38.08 25.71
N PHE A 786 -1.13 -39.04 25.83
CA PHE A 786 -0.90 -40.48 25.63
C PHE A 786 -0.63 -40.92 24.17
N ARG A 787 -0.72 -40.02 23.18
CA ARG A 787 -0.37 -40.29 21.77
C ARG A 787 0.87 -39.53 21.30
N ARG A 788 1.64 -38.87 22.17
CA ARG A 788 2.85 -38.14 21.76
C ARG A 788 3.90 -39.01 21.07
N GLU A 789 4.11 -40.24 21.54
CA GLU A 789 5.05 -41.20 20.93
C GLU A 789 4.59 -41.73 19.57
N ARG A 790 3.27 -41.63 19.27
CA ARG A 790 2.63 -42.12 18.03
C ARG A 790 1.47 -41.20 17.65
N PRO A 791 1.75 -40.00 17.13
CA PRO A 791 0.72 -39.07 16.69
C PRO A 791 0.00 -39.63 15.46
N SER A 792 -1.28 -39.29 15.29
CA SER A 792 -2.02 -39.66 14.10
C SER A 792 -1.51 -38.87 12.89
N SER A 793 -1.16 -39.55 11.80
CA SER A 793 -0.53 -38.97 10.61
C SER A 793 -1.51 -38.38 9.61
N HIS A 794 -2.82 -38.60 9.78
CA HIS A 794 -3.84 -38.17 8.82
C HIS A 794 -5.13 -37.67 9.49
N VAL A 795 -5.86 -36.81 8.77
CA VAL A 795 -7.31 -36.59 8.97
C VAL A 795 -8.07 -36.95 7.71
N LEU A 796 -9.12 -37.75 7.88
CA LEU A 796 -10.12 -38.04 6.86
C LEU A 796 -11.29 -37.05 7.01
N MET A 797 -11.69 -36.40 5.92
CA MET A 797 -12.84 -35.49 5.86
C MET A 797 -13.94 -36.09 4.99
N ALA A 798 -15.15 -36.23 5.52
CA ALA A 798 -16.32 -36.69 4.78
C ALA A 798 -17.05 -35.53 4.06
N ARG A 799 -17.87 -35.82 3.04
CA ARG A 799 -18.58 -34.78 2.24
C ARG A 799 -19.58 -33.91 3.02
N ASN A 800 -19.97 -34.30 4.23
CA ASN A 800 -20.79 -33.52 5.14
C ASN A 800 -19.99 -32.64 6.13
N GLY A 801 -18.65 -32.71 6.11
CA GLY A 801 -17.77 -31.96 7.03
C GLY A 801 -17.35 -32.73 8.29
N ASP A 802 -17.78 -33.98 8.48
CA ASP A 802 -17.29 -34.81 9.59
C ASP A 802 -15.79 -35.09 9.44
N LEU A 803 -15.06 -35.08 10.57
CA LEU A 803 -13.62 -35.31 10.65
C LEU A 803 -13.27 -36.54 11.48
N LEU A 804 -12.33 -37.34 10.99
CA LEU A 804 -11.77 -38.49 11.69
C LEU A 804 -10.24 -38.49 11.58
N ARG A 805 -9.53 -38.30 12.70
CA ARG A 805 -8.06 -38.45 12.73
C ARG A 805 -7.65 -39.92 12.81
N GLY A 806 -6.50 -40.25 12.25
CA GLY A 806 -6.01 -41.62 12.22
C GLY A 806 -4.75 -41.79 11.37
N HIS A 807 -4.65 -42.94 10.71
CA HIS A 807 -3.63 -43.26 9.73
C HIS A 807 -4.31 -43.78 8.45
N LEU A 808 -3.95 -43.22 7.31
CA LEU A 808 -4.34 -43.80 6.02
C LEU A 808 -3.61 -45.14 5.83
N LYS A 809 -4.34 -46.19 5.49
CA LYS A 809 -3.76 -47.47 5.05
C LYS A 809 -3.67 -47.55 3.53
N HIS A 810 -4.76 -47.18 2.85
CA HIS A 810 -4.87 -47.30 1.40
C HIS A 810 -6.01 -46.41 0.85
N ILE A 811 -5.86 -45.92 -0.39
CA ILE A 811 -6.95 -45.44 -1.26
C ILE A 811 -6.88 -46.24 -2.56
N ASP A 812 -8.01 -46.73 -3.05
CA ASP A 812 -8.20 -47.26 -4.41
C ASP A 812 -9.37 -46.55 -5.12
N GLU A 813 -9.81 -47.07 -6.27
CA GLU A 813 -10.88 -46.49 -7.09
C GLU A 813 -12.27 -46.55 -6.41
N GLU A 814 -12.50 -47.50 -5.49
CA GLU A 814 -13.80 -47.68 -4.82
C GLU A 814 -13.76 -47.31 -3.32
N THR A 815 -12.61 -47.44 -2.64
CA THR A 815 -12.51 -47.41 -1.17
C THR A 815 -11.36 -46.58 -0.61
N VAL A 816 -11.54 -46.12 0.63
CA VAL A 816 -10.52 -45.53 1.49
C VAL A 816 -10.45 -46.36 2.77
N GLN A 817 -9.30 -46.99 3.01
CA GLN A 817 -9.02 -47.79 4.20
C GLN A 817 -8.30 -46.92 5.24
N PHE A 818 -8.92 -46.70 6.39
CA PHE A 818 -8.44 -45.73 7.38
C PHE A 818 -8.46 -46.32 8.79
N GLU A 819 -7.32 -46.29 9.48
CA GLU A 819 -7.19 -46.75 10.87
C GLU A 819 -7.48 -45.59 11.84
N SER A 820 -8.43 -45.77 12.75
CA SER A 820 -8.61 -44.86 13.89
C SER A 820 -8.87 -45.65 15.18
N GLN A 821 -8.29 -45.19 16.28
CA GLN A 821 -8.41 -45.82 17.61
C GLN A 821 -7.96 -47.30 17.67
N LEU A 822 -7.09 -47.74 16.73
CA LEU A 822 -6.66 -49.14 16.53
C LEU A 822 -7.73 -50.06 15.91
N GLU A 823 -8.77 -49.49 15.31
CA GLU A 823 -9.74 -50.18 14.45
C GLU A 823 -9.58 -49.68 13.00
N GLU A 824 -9.70 -50.59 12.03
CA GLU A 824 -9.62 -50.28 10.60
C GLU A 824 -11.02 -50.14 10.00
N PHE A 825 -11.27 -49.02 9.30
CA PHE A 825 -12.56 -48.66 8.74
C PHE A 825 -12.49 -48.58 7.21
N PRO A 826 -13.25 -49.42 6.48
CA PRO A 826 -13.45 -49.27 5.05
C PRO A 826 -14.54 -48.23 4.78
N PHE A 827 -14.19 -47.14 4.11
CA PHE A 827 -15.13 -46.14 3.60
C PHE A 827 -15.24 -46.23 2.08
N SER A 828 -16.43 -46.00 1.52
CA SER A 828 -16.58 -45.77 0.06
C SER A 828 -15.93 -44.44 -0.31
N ARG A 829 -15.12 -44.40 -1.38
CA ARG A 829 -14.43 -43.21 -1.89
C ARG A 829 -15.40 -42.05 -2.12
N GLU A 830 -16.60 -42.35 -2.63
CA GLU A 830 -17.67 -41.38 -2.89
C GLU A 830 -18.09 -40.57 -1.63
N ARG A 831 -17.88 -41.11 -0.42
CA ARG A 831 -18.29 -40.45 0.84
C ARG A 831 -17.21 -39.51 1.38
N ILE A 832 -15.99 -39.66 0.90
CA ILE A 832 -14.85 -38.85 1.32
C ILE A 832 -14.79 -37.58 0.47
N ALA A 833 -14.42 -36.48 1.11
CA ALA A 833 -14.14 -35.20 0.47
C ALA A 833 -12.63 -34.96 0.35
N ALA A 834 -11.87 -35.25 1.41
CA ALA A 834 -10.43 -35.07 1.43
C ALA A 834 -9.73 -36.03 2.40
N VAL A 835 -8.44 -36.28 2.15
CA VAL A 835 -7.49 -36.87 3.09
C VAL A 835 -6.36 -35.85 3.28
N ILE A 836 -6.03 -35.54 4.55
CA ILE A 836 -5.09 -34.48 4.92
C ILE A 836 -3.92 -35.11 5.66
N TRP A 837 -2.69 -34.80 5.26
CA TRP A 837 -1.47 -35.28 5.91
C TRP A 837 -1.09 -34.36 7.08
N LEU A 838 -0.97 -34.95 8.26
CA LEU A 838 -0.55 -34.31 9.50
C LEU A 838 0.96 -34.55 9.70
N HIS A 839 1.74 -33.57 9.26
CA HIS A 839 3.16 -33.47 9.58
C HIS A 839 3.27 -32.82 10.97
N PRO A 840 3.72 -33.53 12.03
CA PRO A 840 3.91 -32.92 13.34
C PRO A 840 5.07 -31.91 13.31
N PRO A 841 5.05 -30.87 14.17
CA PRO A 841 6.21 -29.99 14.30
C PRO A 841 7.45 -30.80 14.72
N SER A 842 8.61 -30.42 14.20
CA SER A 842 9.90 -31.04 14.52
C SER A 842 10.15 -31.03 16.02
N THR A 843 10.47 -32.18 16.60
CA THR A 843 10.68 -32.33 18.05
C THR A 843 12.08 -31.83 18.47
N THR A 844 12.33 -30.55 18.22
CA THR A 844 13.56 -29.82 18.55
C THR A 844 13.33 -28.76 19.64
N GLU A 845 12.09 -28.54 20.06
CA GLU A 845 11.74 -27.73 21.23
C GLU A 845 11.95 -28.52 22.54
N THR A 846 13.20 -28.56 22.99
CA THR A 846 13.57 -28.84 24.39
C THR A 846 14.68 -27.87 24.80
N ASP A 847 14.59 -27.34 26.02
CA ASP A 847 15.43 -26.31 26.65
C ASP A 847 15.24 -24.87 26.11
N GLU A 848 14.49 -24.05 26.86
CA GLU A 848 14.27 -22.61 26.61
C GLU A 848 15.49 -21.73 26.94
N THR A 849 16.67 -22.02 26.37
CA THR A 849 17.81 -21.09 26.39
C THR A 849 18.73 -21.20 25.16
N GLU A 850 18.45 -20.44 24.10
CA GLU A 850 19.45 -19.61 23.39
C GLU A 850 18.78 -18.68 22.36
N GLU A 851 19.24 -17.43 22.27
CA GLU A 851 18.78 -16.49 21.23
C GLU A 851 19.53 -16.75 19.91
N GLY A 852 18.79 -17.00 18.82
CA GLY A 852 19.28 -16.79 17.46
C GLY A 852 20.11 -17.93 16.85
N GLN A 853 19.43 -18.98 16.41
CA GLN A 853 19.87 -19.76 15.26
C GLN A 853 18.65 -20.15 14.43
N GLU A 854 18.61 -19.69 13.18
CA GLU A 854 17.58 -20.07 12.22
C GLU A 854 17.77 -21.56 11.87
N ALA A 855 16.72 -22.35 11.95
CA ALA A 855 16.79 -23.75 11.56
C ALA A 855 16.91 -23.86 10.04
N GLU A 856 18.05 -24.35 9.54
CA GLU A 856 18.19 -24.73 8.13
C GLU A 856 17.25 -25.89 7.82
N SER A 857 16.06 -25.57 7.29
CA SER A 857 15.21 -26.55 6.61
C SER A 857 15.77 -26.80 5.20
N ASP A 858 16.24 -28.03 4.96
CA ASP A 858 16.62 -28.47 3.61
C ASP A 858 15.47 -28.27 2.61
N GLU A 859 15.85 -27.92 1.37
CA GLU A 859 14.99 -27.60 0.21
C GLU A 859 14.07 -26.36 0.31
N PRO A 860 14.59 -25.18 -0.06
CA PRO A 860 13.83 -24.12 -0.69
C PRO A 860 14.04 -24.12 -2.22
N LEU A 861 12.95 -24.21 -3.00
CA LEU A 861 12.96 -23.97 -4.45
C LEU A 861 13.19 -22.48 -4.76
N ARG A 862 14.45 -22.03 -4.68
CA ARG A 862 14.86 -20.63 -4.92
C ARG A 862 15.03 -20.26 -6.40
N GLU A 863 15.10 -21.22 -7.31
CA GLU A 863 15.27 -21.00 -8.76
C GLU A 863 14.09 -21.62 -9.54
N GLY A 864 12.97 -20.90 -9.56
CA GLY A 864 11.74 -21.36 -10.21
C GLY A 864 10.83 -20.22 -10.65
N MET A 865 9.80 -20.61 -11.41
CA MET A 865 8.70 -19.78 -11.84
C MET A 865 7.42 -20.41 -11.32
N GLN A 866 6.58 -19.63 -10.63
CA GLN A 866 5.24 -20.06 -10.27
C GLN A 866 4.25 -19.60 -11.32
N LEU A 867 3.52 -20.56 -11.90
CA LEU A 867 2.40 -20.33 -12.79
C LEU A 867 1.10 -20.36 -11.98
N THR A 868 0.19 -19.46 -12.33
CA THR A 868 -1.21 -19.51 -11.87
C THR A 868 -2.12 -19.60 -13.09
N PHE A 869 -2.98 -20.62 -13.10
CA PHE A 869 -3.95 -20.86 -14.16
C PHE A 869 -5.26 -20.10 -13.92
N GLU A 870 -6.13 -20.00 -14.92
CA GLU A 870 -7.42 -19.29 -14.83
C GLU A 870 -8.34 -19.85 -13.73
N ASP A 871 -8.31 -21.16 -13.47
CA ASP A 871 -9.05 -21.81 -12.36
C ASP A 871 -8.38 -21.63 -10.98
N HIS A 872 -7.32 -20.82 -10.91
CA HIS A 872 -6.52 -20.50 -9.73
C HIS A 872 -5.72 -21.68 -9.14
N LEU A 873 -5.46 -22.75 -9.91
CA LEU A 873 -4.37 -23.69 -9.62
C LEU A 873 -3.00 -23.01 -9.67
N ARG A 874 -2.09 -23.43 -8.78
CA ARG A 874 -0.70 -22.98 -8.73
C ARG A 874 0.26 -24.13 -9.06
N PHE A 875 1.27 -23.86 -9.88
CA PHE A 875 2.26 -24.86 -10.31
C PHE A 875 3.65 -24.24 -10.45
N SER A 876 4.64 -24.81 -9.77
CA SER A 876 5.99 -24.25 -9.69
C SER A 876 6.98 -25.09 -10.51
N MET A 877 7.61 -24.48 -11.53
CA MET A 877 8.52 -25.16 -12.45
C MET A 877 9.73 -24.31 -12.84
N SER A 878 10.84 -24.96 -13.19
CA SER A 878 12.00 -24.31 -13.79
C SER A 878 11.90 -24.41 -15.33
N PRO A 879 11.67 -23.32 -16.08
CA PRO A 879 11.43 -23.37 -17.52
C PRO A 879 12.72 -23.70 -18.30
N THR A 880 12.61 -24.57 -19.31
CA THR A 880 13.73 -25.03 -20.15
C THR A 880 13.60 -24.65 -21.63
N GLY A 881 12.39 -24.29 -22.11
CA GLY A 881 12.18 -23.81 -23.48
C GLY A 881 10.72 -23.78 -23.90
N VAL A 882 10.48 -23.66 -25.22
CA VAL A 882 9.14 -23.56 -25.84
C VAL A 882 9.01 -24.53 -27.00
N GLN A 883 7.87 -25.22 -27.11
CA GLN A 883 7.57 -26.15 -28.20
C GLN A 883 6.16 -25.93 -28.76
N GLY A 884 6.04 -25.09 -29.79
CA GLY A 884 4.73 -24.62 -30.26
C GLY A 884 4.07 -23.75 -29.19
N ASP A 885 2.78 -23.95 -28.93
CA ASP A 885 2.02 -23.21 -27.91
C ASP A 885 2.24 -23.74 -26.48
N TYR A 886 3.29 -24.56 -26.25
CA TYR A 886 3.61 -25.16 -24.95
C TYR A 886 4.91 -24.62 -24.38
N LEU A 887 4.84 -24.19 -23.12
CA LEU A 887 5.98 -23.97 -22.25
C LEU A 887 6.50 -25.33 -21.77
N ILE A 888 7.81 -25.54 -21.89
CA ILE A 888 8.51 -26.75 -21.44
C ILE A 888 9.39 -26.38 -20.25
N GLY A 889 9.43 -27.25 -19.24
CA GLY A 889 10.31 -27.10 -18.08
C GLY A 889 10.42 -28.37 -17.27
N VAL A 890 11.01 -28.26 -16.08
CA VAL A 890 11.19 -29.38 -15.15
C VAL A 890 10.69 -29.03 -13.76
N THR A 891 10.22 -30.04 -13.03
CA THR A 891 9.94 -29.99 -11.59
C THR A 891 10.71 -31.11 -10.87
N PRO A 892 11.07 -30.96 -9.58
CA PRO A 892 11.75 -32.02 -8.83
C PRO A 892 10.91 -33.29 -8.62
N HIS A 893 9.60 -33.22 -8.83
CA HIS A 893 8.64 -34.27 -8.45
C HIS A 893 7.92 -34.93 -9.65
N PHE A 894 7.66 -34.18 -10.73
CA PHE A 894 7.02 -34.70 -11.95
C PHE A 894 7.95 -34.77 -13.17
N GLY A 895 9.23 -34.38 -13.03
CA GLY A 895 10.20 -34.44 -14.13
C GLY A 895 9.92 -33.39 -15.21
N GLU A 896 10.07 -33.76 -16.48
CA GLU A 896 9.75 -32.88 -17.62
C GLU A 896 8.24 -32.63 -17.69
N CYS A 897 7.85 -31.36 -17.71
CA CYS A 897 6.46 -30.90 -17.68
C CYS A 897 6.17 -29.99 -18.87
N ARG A 898 4.98 -30.12 -19.45
CA ARG A 898 4.56 -29.47 -20.71
C ARG A 898 3.24 -28.73 -20.50
N ILE A 899 3.30 -27.41 -20.39
CA ILE A 899 2.16 -26.55 -20.01
C ILE A 899 1.66 -25.76 -21.22
N PRO A 900 0.35 -25.79 -21.56
CA PRO A 900 -0.20 -24.97 -22.63
C PRO A 900 -0.19 -23.48 -22.22
N PHE A 901 0.43 -22.63 -23.04
CA PHE A 901 0.60 -21.19 -22.72
C PHE A 901 -0.73 -20.46 -22.51
N GLN A 902 -1.78 -20.86 -23.25
CA GLN A 902 -3.09 -20.21 -23.23
C GLN A 902 -3.85 -20.37 -21.90
N ALA A 903 -3.49 -21.34 -21.06
CA ALA A 903 -4.11 -21.56 -19.75
C ALA A 903 -3.50 -20.69 -18.62
N ILE A 904 -2.31 -20.12 -18.86
CA ILE A 904 -1.57 -19.35 -17.85
C ILE A 904 -2.15 -17.94 -17.76
N GLY A 905 -2.83 -17.64 -16.65
CA GLY A 905 -3.39 -16.30 -16.37
C GLY A 905 -2.40 -15.36 -15.69
N GLU A 906 -1.49 -15.90 -14.89
CA GLU A 906 -0.47 -15.15 -14.15
C GLU A 906 0.85 -15.94 -14.05
N VAL A 907 1.97 -15.20 -14.06
CA VAL A 907 3.32 -15.74 -13.92
C VAL A 907 4.10 -14.93 -12.88
N VAL A 908 4.62 -15.60 -11.86
CA VAL A 908 5.43 -14.99 -10.79
C VAL A 908 6.89 -15.45 -10.89
N LEU A 909 7.82 -14.49 -10.87
CA LEU A 909 9.27 -14.72 -10.89
C LEU A 909 9.96 -14.04 -9.70
N GLY A 910 10.90 -14.75 -9.08
CA GLY A 910 11.68 -14.32 -7.91
C GLY A 910 11.66 -15.39 -6.81
N GLU A 911 11.81 -15.00 -5.54
CA GLU A 911 11.54 -15.90 -4.43
C GLU A 911 10.02 -16.12 -4.34
N ILE A 912 9.55 -17.30 -4.74
CA ILE A 912 8.12 -17.68 -4.71
C ILE A 912 7.56 -17.32 -3.32
N PRO A 913 6.59 -16.39 -3.23
CA PRO A 913 6.26 -15.79 -1.96
C PRO A 913 5.54 -16.82 -1.08
N GLN A 914 6.01 -16.97 0.16
CA GLN A 914 5.13 -17.42 1.24
C GLN A 914 4.11 -16.31 1.48
N GLU A 915 3.08 -16.25 0.64
CA GLU A 915 2.03 -15.25 0.76
C GLU A 915 1.36 -15.36 2.13
N ASN A 916 0.93 -14.21 2.66
CA ASN A 916 0.09 -14.14 3.85
C ASN A 916 -1.36 -14.57 3.55
N GLY A 917 -1.57 -15.46 2.57
CA GLY A 917 -2.84 -16.03 2.16
C GLY A 917 -2.90 -17.53 2.52
N PRO A 918 -4.08 -18.07 2.85
CA PRO A 918 -4.20 -19.45 3.33
C PRO A 918 -4.08 -20.48 2.20
N VAL A 919 -2.84 -20.87 1.87
CA VAL A 919 -2.56 -22.11 1.11
C VAL A 919 -3.39 -23.24 1.72
N ALA A 920 -4.17 -23.96 0.91
CA ALA A 920 -5.09 -24.97 1.41
C ALA A 920 -4.39 -25.97 2.34
N TYR A 921 -5.07 -26.29 3.44
CA TYR A 921 -4.59 -27.19 4.47
C TYR A 921 -3.31 -26.77 5.24
N SER A 922 -2.69 -25.62 4.95
CA SER A 922 -1.53 -25.08 5.70
C SER A 922 -1.76 -25.07 7.22
N GLN A 923 -2.89 -24.53 7.67
CA GLN A 923 -3.28 -24.45 9.09
C GLN A 923 -3.58 -25.81 9.75
N TRP A 924 -3.43 -26.94 9.05
CA TRP A 924 -3.62 -28.28 9.61
C TRP A 924 -2.30 -28.83 10.14
N ILE A 925 -1.79 -28.16 11.16
CA ILE A 925 -0.62 -28.55 11.95
C ILE A 925 -1.14 -29.12 13.27
N PRO A 926 -0.80 -30.35 13.65
CA PRO A 926 -1.28 -30.93 14.89
C PRO A 926 -0.53 -30.33 16.08
N THR A 927 -1.24 -30.01 17.15
CA THR A 927 -0.67 -29.38 18.36
C THR A 927 -0.65 -30.38 19.50
N PHE A 928 0.44 -30.43 20.27
CA PHE A 928 0.47 -31.24 21.48
C PHE A 928 -0.37 -30.58 22.58
N ALA A 929 -1.20 -31.37 23.27
CA ALA A 929 -1.81 -30.91 24.51
C ALA A 929 -0.72 -30.49 25.50
N LYS A 930 -0.81 -29.25 26.02
CA LYS A 930 0.16 -28.68 26.96
C LYS A 930 0.43 -29.62 28.13
N GLU A 931 1.65 -29.59 28.62
CA GLU A 931 1.98 -30.21 29.90
C GLU A 931 1.29 -29.44 31.03
N PRO A 932 0.88 -30.11 32.12
CA PRO A 932 0.54 -29.37 33.33
C PRO A 932 1.85 -28.79 33.89
N ASP A 933 1.79 -27.58 34.42
CA ASP A 933 2.92 -27.04 35.17
C ASP A 933 3.17 -27.90 36.42
N TRP A 934 4.45 -28.18 36.72
CA TRP A 934 4.88 -29.10 37.77
C TRP A 934 5.73 -28.42 38.84
N ASP A 935 5.90 -27.09 38.83
CA ASP A 935 6.54 -26.34 39.92
C ASP A 935 5.62 -26.30 41.17
N ILE A 936 5.42 -27.48 41.75
CA ILE A 936 4.78 -27.72 43.04
C ILE A 936 5.87 -27.53 44.11
N PRO A 937 5.85 -26.45 44.92
CA PRO A 937 6.84 -26.27 45.97
C PRO A 937 6.74 -27.40 47.00
N GLU A 938 7.89 -27.96 47.41
CA GLU A 938 8.01 -29.15 48.30
C GLU A 938 7.45 -28.98 49.73
N SER A 939 6.73 -27.89 50.01
CA SER A 939 5.98 -27.68 51.25
C SER A 939 4.59 -27.12 50.92
N GLY A 940 3.55 -27.93 51.14
CA GLY A 940 2.15 -27.52 50.91
C GLY A 940 1.78 -26.31 51.78
N SER A 941 1.72 -25.15 51.17
CA SER A 941 1.50 -23.88 51.88
C SER A 941 0.07 -23.78 52.44
N ASN A 942 -0.10 -22.94 53.46
CA ASN A 942 -1.35 -22.20 53.56
C ASN A 942 -1.29 -21.11 52.48
N VAL A 943 -2.28 -21.07 51.59
CA VAL A 943 -2.54 -19.85 50.82
C VAL A 943 -3.14 -18.86 51.81
N GLU A 944 -2.33 -17.96 52.36
CA GLU A 944 -2.76 -16.96 53.34
C GLU A 944 -3.74 -15.97 52.69
N GLY A 945 -5.04 -16.25 52.85
CA GLY A 945 -6.12 -15.41 52.36
C GLY A 945 -6.45 -15.59 50.88
N SER A 946 -7.02 -16.74 50.49
CA SER A 946 -7.81 -16.79 49.26
C SER A 946 -8.86 -15.68 49.28
N LYS A 947 -8.96 -14.90 48.18
CA LYS A 947 -9.83 -13.71 48.09
C LYS A 947 -11.34 -14.03 48.20
N LEU A 948 -11.71 -15.32 48.21
CA LEU A 948 -13.06 -15.82 48.44
C LEU A 948 -13.40 -16.03 49.93
N ILE A 949 -12.42 -16.04 50.85
CA ILE A 949 -12.68 -16.27 52.27
C ILE A 949 -13.50 -15.12 52.86
N GLY A 950 -14.69 -15.46 53.37
CA GLY A 950 -15.69 -14.53 53.88
C GLY A 950 -16.74 -14.07 52.88
N THR A 951 -16.71 -14.50 51.61
CA THR A 951 -17.77 -14.21 50.63
C THR A 951 -18.84 -15.30 50.60
N GLU A 952 -20.05 -14.95 50.15
CA GLU A 952 -21.09 -15.93 49.78
C GLU A 952 -20.66 -16.67 48.51
N SER A 953 -20.86 -18.00 48.47
CA SER A 953 -20.62 -18.84 47.30
C SER A 953 -21.43 -18.38 46.09
N VAL A 954 -20.82 -18.42 44.89
CA VAL A 954 -21.58 -18.33 43.64
C VAL A 954 -22.62 -19.46 43.60
N PRO A 955 -23.92 -19.19 43.34
CA PRO A 955 -24.92 -20.25 43.34
C PRO A 955 -24.92 -21.10 42.06
N PHE A 956 -24.44 -22.33 42.17
CA PHE A 956 -24.35 -23.29 41.06
C PHE A 956 -25.34 -24.48 41.17
N GLU A 957 -25.58 -25.12 40.02
CA GLU A 957 -26.25 -26.42 39.92
C GLU A 957 -25.40 -27.36 39.03
N LEU A 958 -25.20 -28.61 39.44
CA LEU A 958 -24.42 -29.61 38.71
C LEU A 958 -25.18 -30.93 38.57
N ALA A 959 -24.83 -31.73 37.57
CA ALA A 959 -25.33 -33.09 37.46
C ALA A 959 -24.65 -33.99 38.51
N GLY A 960 -25.43 -34.68 39.33
CA GLY A 960 -24.95 -35.73 40.23
C GLY A 960 -24.52 -36.97 39.46
N ILE A 961 -23.57 -37.73 40.01
CA ILE A 961 -23.07 -38.97 39.40
C ILE A 961 -24.15 -40.07 39.24
N ASP A 962 -25.24 -39.97 39.99
CA ASP A 962 -26.41 -40.85 39.93
C ASP A 962 -27.47 -40.40 38.89
N GLY A 963 -27.36 -39.17 38.38
CA GLY A 963 -28.30 -38.53 37.46
C GLY A 963 -29.29 -37.55 38.10
N ASN A 964 -29.22 -37.32 39.42
CA ASN A 964 -29.95 -36.22 40.07
C ASN A 964 -29.24 -34.87 39.82
N THR A 965 -29.79 -33.76 40.32
CA THR A 965 -29.16 -32.43 40.23
C THR A 965 -28.75 -31.97 41.62
N PHE A 966 -27.45 -31.80 41.84
CA PHE A 966 -26.93 -31.15 43.03
C PHE A 966 -27.10 -29.63 42.92
N ARG A 967 -27.59 -28.97 43.98
CA ARG A 967 -27.73 -27.52 44.06
C ARG A 967 -27.14 -27.02 45.36
N ILE A 968 -26.17 -26.09 45.28
CA ILE A 968 -25.60 -25.52 46.51
C ILE A 968 -26.63 -24.71 47.33
N ARG A 969 -27.70 -24.22 46.70
CA ARG A 969 -28.82 -23.53 47.36
C ARG A 969 -29.70 -24.43 48.23
N ASP A 970 -29.71 -25.73 48.01
CA ASP A 970 -30.60 -26.66 48.71
C ASP A 970 -30.03 -27.11 50.08
N HIS A 971 -28.86 -26.57 50.47
CA HIS A 971 -28.09 -26.94 51.68
C HIS A 971 -27.67 -25.73 52.53
N LEU A 972 -28.38 -24.60 52.42
CA LEU A 972 -28.07 -23.33 53.12
C LEU A 972 -28.10 -23.42 54.66
N ASP A 973 -28.61 -24.51 55.23
CA ASP A 973 -28.67 -24.79 56.66
C ASP A 973 -27.49 -25.60 57.21
N LYS A 974 -26.62 -26.14 56.34
CA LYS A 974 -25.54 -27.09 56.71
C LYS A 974 -24.15 -26.49 56.54
N VAL A 975 -23.14 -27.11 57.17
CA VAL A 975 -21.74 -26.94 56.78
C VAL A 975 -21.49 -27.79 55.54
N VAL A 976 -21.05 -27.19 54.44
CA VAL A 976 -20.81 -27.91 53.17
C VAL A 976 -19.33 -27.92 52.83
N VAL A 977 -18.74 -29.10 52.64
CA VAL A 977 -17.37 -29.29 52.16
C VAL A 977 -17.42 -29.66 50.68
N LEU A 978 -16.80 -28.84 49.83
CA LEU A 978 -16.58 -29.14 48.41
C LEU A 978 -15.12 -29.55 48.22
N ASP A 979 -14.86 -30.73 47.65
CA ASP A 979 -13.50 -31.16 47.30
C ASP A 979 -13.39 -31.40 45.78
N PHE A 980 -12.66 -30.53 45.08
CA PHE A 980 -12.46 -30.62 43.64
C PHE A 980 -11.36 -31.63 43.29
N TRP A 981 -11.69 -32.63 42.47
CA TRP A 981 -10.82 -33.79 42.22
C TRP A 981 -10.99 -34.39 40.81
N ALA A 982 -10.13 -35.36 40.47
CA ALA A 982 -10.25 -36.20 39.29
C ALA A 982 -9.67 -37.61 39.54
N THR A 983 -10.11 -38.63 38.79
CA THR A 983 -9.71 -40.04 39.04
C THR A 983 -8.22 -40.30 38.78
N TRP A 984 -7.59 -39.51 37.90
CA TRP A 984 -6.17 -39.54 37.60
C TRP A 984 -5.29 -38.77 38.60
N CYS A 985 -5.87 -37.97 39.50
CA CYS A 985 -5.15 -37.16 40.46
C CYS A 985 -4.66 -38.01 41.65
N GLY A 986 -3.39 -38.45 41.61
CA GLY A 986 -2.76 -39.23 42.69
C GLY A 986 -2.99 -38.66 44.10
N PRO A 987 -2.65 -37.38 44.37
CA PRO A 987 -2.85 -36.77 45.68
C PRO A 987 -4.32 -36.67 46.11
N CYS A 988 -5.25 -36.43 45.18
CA CYS A 988 -6.69 -36.45 45.47
C CYS A 988 -7.15 -37.86 45.90
N VAL A 989 -6.63 -38.88 45.23
CA VAL A 989 -6.90 -40.30 45.50
C VAL A 989 -6.27 -40.78 46.82
N GLU A 990 -5.33 -40.02 47.39
CA GLU A 990 -4.82 -40.22 48.75
C GLU A 990 -5.65 -39.46 49.79
N ALA A 991 -6.06 -38.22 49.50
CA ALA A 991 -6.83 -37.34 50.38
C ALA A 991 -8.29 -37.78 50.61
N LEU A 992 -9.03 -38.09 49.54
CA LEU A 992 -10.47 -38.36 49.55
C LEU A 992 -10.95 -39.34 50.65
N PRO A 993 -10.32 -40.52 50.87
CA PRO A 993 -10.79 -41.43 51.92
C PRO A 993 -10.63 -40.88 53.34
N ASP A 994 -9.66 -39.99 53.60
CA ASP A 994 -9.50 -39.30 54.89
C ASP A 994 -10.58 -38.22 55.06
N TYR A 995 -10.87 -37.45 54.01
CA TYR A 995 -11.88 -36.39 54.03
C TYR A 995 -13.31 -36.95 54.16
N ILE A 996 -13.60 -38.05 53.49
CA ILE A 996 -14.87 -38.79 53.62
C ILE A 996 -15.02 -39.37 55.03
N ALA A 997 -13.95 -39.89 55.63
CA ALA A 997 -13.99 -40.40 57.00
C ALA A 997 -14.17 -39.27 58.03
N ALA A 998 -13.45 -38.16 57.87
CA ALA A 998 -13.50 -36.99 58.75
C ALA A 998 -14.88 -36.30 58.77
N THR A 999 -15.57 -36.26 57.64
CA THR A 999 -16.92 -35.68 57.53
C THR A 999 -18.02 -36.65 57.98
N ALA A 1000 -17.83 -37.96 57.83
CA ALA A 1000 -18.77 -38.99 58.28
C ALA A 1000 -18.84 -39.19 59.82
N GLU A 1001 -18.03 -38.47 60.62
CA GLU A 1001 -18.17 -38.44 62.08
C GLU A 1001 -19.28 -37.47 62.58
N PHE A 1002 -19.78 -36.57 61.73
CA PHE A 1002 -20.84 -35.61 62.05
C PHE A 1002 -22.23 -36.13 61.69
N ASP A 1003 -23.29 -35.45 62.16
CA ASP A 1003 -24.66 -35.74 61.72
C ASP A 1003 -24.84 -35.25 60.27
N PRO A 1004 -25.36 -36.08 59.34
CA PRO A 1004 -25.67 -35.66 57.97
C PRO A 1004 -26.71 -34.55 57.86
N GLU A 1005 -27.44 -34.23 58.94
CA GLU A 1005 -28.30 -33.05 58.99
C GLU A 1005 -27.56 -31.74 59.33
N ASP A 1006 -26.35 -31.81 59.89
CA ASP A 1006 -25.50 -30.64 60.19
C ASP A 1006 -24.37 -30.42 59.16
N VAL A 1007 -23.85 -31.50 58.53
CA VAL A 1007 -22.66 -31.47 57.66
C VAL A 1007 -22.87 -32.28 56.37
N LEU A 1008 -22.38 -31.77 55.24
CA LEU A 1008 -22.41 -32.44 53.93
C LEU A 1008 -21.03 -32.38 53.25
N PHE A 1009 -20.55 -33.51 52.72
CA PHE A 1009 -19.36 -33.61 51.89
C PHE A 1009 -19.73 -33.92 50.43
N VAL A 1010 -19.19 -33.15 49.49
CA VAL A 1010 -19.44 -33.30 48.04
C VAL A 1010 -18.10 -33.28 47.30
N ALA A 1011 -17.76 -34.39 46.65
CA ALA A 1011 -16.57 -34.46 45.81
C ALA A 1011 -16.91 -33.96 44.39
N VAL A 1012 -16.44 -32.76 44.03
CA VAL A 1012 -16.72 -32.14 42.74
C VAL A 1012 -15.72 -32.66 41.71
N ASN A 1013 -16.19 -33.52 40.81
CA ASN A 1013 -15.34 -34.14 39.79
C ASN A 1013 -15.15 -33.23 38.58
N LEU A 1014 -13.90 -33.03 38.15
CA LEU A 1014 -13.53 -32.12 37.08
C LEU A 1014 -13.39 -32.80 35.71
N GLN A 1015 -14.24 -32.41 34.76
CA GLN A 1015 -14.09 -32.69 33.31
C GLN A 1015 -14.00 -34.18 32.87
N GLU A 1016 -14.25 -35.15 33.76
CA GLU A 1016 -14.38 -36.58 33.41
C GLU A 1016 -15.84 -36.98 33.17
N THR A 1017 -16.08 -38.17 32.59
CA THR A 1017 -17.45 -38.66 32.38
C THR A 1017 -17.99 -39.40 33.62
N PRO A 1018 -19.31 -39.35 33.89
CA PRO A 1018 -19.92 -40.12 34.99
C PRO A 1018 -19.68 -41.63 34.89
N GLN A 1019 -19.39 -42.16 33.69
CA GLN A 1019 -19.04 -43.56 33.43
C GLN A 1019 -17.68 -43.91 34.03
N GLU A 1020 -16.66 -43.09 33.78
CA GLU A 1020 -15.29 -43.27 34.29
C GLU A 1020 -15.26 -43.15 35.82
N VAL A 1021 -15.90 -42.11 36.36
CA VAL A 1021 -15.93 -41.87 37.81
C VAL A 1021 -16.67 -42.99 38.55
N ARG A 1022 -17.81 -43.50 38.03
CA ARG A 1022 -18.49 -44.66 38.65
C ARG A 1022 -17.64 -45.92 38.60
N ALA A 1023 -16.91 -46.17 37.52
CA ALA A 1023 -15.99 -47.31 37.43
C ALA A 1023 -14.86 -47.19 38.47
N PHE A 1024 -14.30 -45.99 38.64
CA PHE A 1024 -13.26 -45.72 39.62
C PHE A 1024 -13.74 -45.86 41.07
N LEU A 1025 -14.87 -45.26 41.43
CA LEU A 1025 -15.44 -45.36 42.79
C LEU A 1025 -15.82 -46.80 43.14
N ALA A 1026 -16.38 -47.56 42.19
CA ALA A 1026 -16.68 -48.98 42.36
C ALA A 1026 -15.41 -49.84 42.53
N LEU A 1027 -14.30 -49.48 41.86
CA LEU A 1027 -12.99 -50.13 42.02
C LEU A 1027 -12.36 -49.82 43.39
N LYS A 1028 -12.56 -48.61 43.92
CA LYS A 1028 -12.05 -48.16 45.23
C LYS A 1028 -12.92 -48.58 46.41
N GLY A 1029 -14.21 -48.87 46.18
CA GLY A 1029 -15.20 -49.15 47.23
C GLY A 1029 -15.67 -47.90 47.96
N TRP A 1030 -15.68 -46.73 47.29
CA TRP A 1030 -16.07 -45.44 47.87
C TRP A 1030 -17.46 -45.01 47.41
N THR A 1031 -18.21 -44.36 48.32
CA THR A 1031 -19.57 -43.86 48.06
C THR A 1031 -19.81 -42.44 48.62
N PRO A 1032 -18.99 -41.43 48.26
CA PRO A 1032 -19.30 -40.03 48.54
C PRO A 1032 -20.46 -39.52 47.64
N GLU A 1033 -21.04 -38.39 48.01
CA GLU A 1033 -21.84 -37.58 47.08
C GLU A 1033 -20.89 -36.96 46.04
N VAL A 1034 -21.24 -37.00 44.75
CA VAL A 1034 -20.37 -36.54 43.66
C VAL A 1034 -21.14 -35.69 42.66
N ALA A 1035 -20.69 -34.45 42.51
CA ALA A 1035 -21.17 -33.51 41.50
C ALA A 1035 -20.19 -33.47 40.32
N MET A 1036 -20.71 -33.47 39.09
CA MET A 1036 -19.92 -33.56 37.86
C MET A 1036 -19.77 -32.18 37.21
N ASP A 1037 -18.64 -31.51 37.44
CA ASP A 1037 -18.29 -30.28 36.70
C ASP A 1037 -17.61 -30.63 35.37
N SER A 1038 -18.39 -31.21 34.45
CA SER A 1038 -17.91 -31.63 33.14
C SER A 1038 -17.51 -30.45 32.22
N ALA A 1039 -17.81 -29.20 32.61
CA ALA A 1039 -17.38 -28.00 31.91
C ALA A 1039 -16.14 -27.34 32.55
N GLY A 1040 -15.94 -27.50 33.85
CA GLY A 1040 -14.95 -26.73 34.64
C GLY A 1040 -15.44 -25.34 35.04
N SER A 1041 -16.74 -25.05 34.92
CA SER A 1041 -17.31 -23.73 35.21
C SER A 1041 -17.38 -23.45 36.71
N VAL A 1042 -17.71 -24.45 37.53
CA VAL A 1042 -17.75 -24.28 39.00
C VAL A 1042 -16.33 -24.24 39.56
N ALA A 1043 -15.41 -25.03 38.99
CA ALA A 1043 -13.98 -24.90 39.27
C ALA A 1043 -13.45 -23.48 38.99
N SER A 1044 -13.92 -22.84 37.91
CA SER A 1044 -13.59 -21.43 37.63
C SER A 1044 -14.22 -20.45 38.63
N ASP A 1045 -15.50 -20.65 39.01
CA ASP A 1045 -16.18 -19.78 40.00
C ASP A 1045 -15.51 -19.83 41.39
N PHE A 1046 -14.93 -20.97 41.76
CA PHE A 1046 -14.17 -21.16 43.00
C PHE A 1046 -12.66 -20.88 42.87
N ALA A 1047 -12.20 -20.40 41.71
CA ALA A 1047 -10.79 -20.12 41.41
C ALA A 1047 -9.83 -21.31 41.67
N VAL A 1048 -10.23 -22.52 41.29
CA VAL A 1048 -9.48 -23.76 41.48
C VAL A 1048 -8.20 -23.75 40.63
N SER A 1049 -7.06 -23.50 41.29
CA SER A 1049 -5.72 -23.39 40.67
C SER A 1049 -4.94 -24.72 40.58
N GLY A 1050 -5.39 -25.76 41.27
CA GLY A 1050 -4.77 -27.08 41.36
C GLY A 1050 -5.62 -28.00 42.24
N ILE A 1051 -5.41 -29.33 42.16
CA ILE A 1051 -6.23 -30.33 42.87
C ILE A 1051 -5.38 -31.32 43.70
N PRO A 1052 -5.88 -31.83 44.86
CA PRO A 1052 -7.20 -31.57 45.43
C PRO A 1052 -7.34 -30.13 45.91
N HIS A 1053 -8.57 -29.61 45.85
CA HIS A 1053 -8.90 -28.25 46.26
C HIS A 1053 -10.13 -28.31 47.15
N THR A 1054 -10.00 -27.93 48.41
CA THR A 1054 -11.04 -28.17 49.40
C THR A 1054 -11.57 -26.85 49.94
N VAL A 1055 -12.88 -26.65 49.87
CA VAL A 1055 -13.57 -25.44 50.31
C VAL A 1055 -14.59 -25.80 51.38
N ILE A 1056 -14.56 -25.10 52.52
CA ILE A 1056 -15.50 -25.30 53.62
C ILE A 1056 -16.43 -24.09 53.70
N LEU A 1057 -17.73 -24.35 53.58
CA LEU A 1057 -18.82 -23.39 53.62
C LEU A 1057 -19.56 -23.49 54.96
N SER A 1058 -19.84 -22.38 55.63
CA SER A 1058 -20.77 -22.34 56.78
C SER A 1058 -22.23 -22.18 56.33
N PRO A 1059 -23.21 -22.45 57.22
CA PRO A 1059 -24.62 -22.19 56.94
C PRO A 1059 -24.86 -20.76 56.44
N GLY A 1060 -25.60 -20.63 55.34
CA GLY A 1060 -25.65 -19.44 54.50
C GLY A 1060 -24.68 -19.45 53.31
N ASN A 1061 -23.97 -20.56 53.08
CA ASN A 1061 -22.96 -20.74 52.02
C ASN A 1061 -21.85 -19.68 52.02
N ILE A 1062 -21.38 -19.27 53.21
CA ILE A 1062 -20.23 -18.35 53.33
C ILE A 1062 -18.94 -19.18 53.35
N ILE A 1063 -17.96 -18.83 52.52
CA ILE A 1063 -16.67 -19.53 52.45
C ILE A 1063 -15.85 -19.21 53.69
N GLU A 1064 -15.64 -20.22 54.55
CA GLU A 1064 -14.90 -20.10 55.81
C GLU A 1064 -13.41 -20.48 55.67
N SER A 1065 -13.12 -21.44 54.79
CA SER A 1065 -11.77 -21.95 54.55
C SER A 1065 -11.60 -22.43 53.11
N VAL A 1066 -10.41 -22.26 52.56
CA VAL A 1066 -9.99 -22.75 51.24
C VAL A 1066 -8.59 -23.36 51.37
N HIS A 1067 -8.41 -24.57 50.87
CA HIS A 1067 -7.15 -25.29 50.86
C HIS A 1067 -6.85 -25.86 49.46
N VAL A 1068 -5.57 -25.90 49.09
CA VAL A 1068 -5.08 -26.38 47.79
C VAL A 1068 -3.91 -27.34 48.02
N GLY A 1069 -3.93 -28.47 47.34
CA GLY A 1069 -2.94 -29.54 47.47
C GLY A 1069 -3.31 -30.58 48.54
N TYR A 1070 -2.40 -31.53 48.75
CA TYR A 1070 -2.55 -32.61 49.73
C TYR A 1070 -1.81 -32.30 51.03
N ARG A 1071 -2.36 -32.76 52.17
CA ARG A 1071 -1.74 -32.67 53.49
C ARG A 1071 -1.80 -33.98 54.25
N GLU A 1072 -0.67 -34.34 54.85
CA GLU A 1072 -0.61 -35.35 55.91
C GLU A 1072 -1.47 -34.87 57.09
N ASN A 1073 -2.50 -35.64 57.47
CA ASN A 1073 -3.53 -35.31 58.47
C ASN A 1073 -4.59 -34.25 58.05
N GLY A 1074 -4.77 -33.97 56.75
CA GLY A 1074 -5.75 -32.98 56.27
C GLY A 1074 -7.20 -33.19 56.76
N GLY A 1075 -7.66 -34.43 56.91
CA GLY A 1075 -8.97 -34.75 57.49
C GLY A 1075 -9.10 -34.37 58.97
N ILE A 1076 -8.00 -34.37 59.73
CA ILE A 1076 -7.99 -33.92 61.13
C ILE A 1076 -8.10 -32.39 61.21
N GLU A 1077 -7.43 -31.65 60.32
CA GLU A 1077 -7.57 -30.19 60.19
C GLU A 1077 -9.00 -29.81 59.77
N MET A 1078 -9.54 -30.51 58.77
CA MET A 1078 -10.92 -30.36 58.28
C MET A 1078 -11.95 -30.61 59.40
N ARG A 1079 -11.88 -31.76 60.09
CA ARG A 1079 -12.81 -32.09 61.19
C ARG A 1079 -12.73 -31.05 62.31
N THR A 1080 -11.53 -30.56 62.63
CA THR A 1080 -11.36 -29.51 63.65
C THR A 1080 -12.03 -28.20 63.23
N THR A 1081 -11.86 -27.81 61.96
CA THR A 1081 -12.50 -26.62 61.37
C THR A 1081 -14.03 -26.74 61.39
N ILE A 1082 -14.60 -27.87 60.94
CA ILE A 1082 -16.05 -28.12 60.94
C ILE A 1082 -16.62 -28.07 62.36
N GLN A 1083 -15.98 -28.75 63.32
CA GLN A 1083 -16.41 -28.72 64.73
C GLN A 1083 -16.39 -27.29 65.29
N GLN A 1084 -15.36 -26.49 64.97
CA GLN A 1084 -15.28 -25.09 65.40
C GLN A 1084 -16.34 -24.20 64.76
N ILE A 1085 -16.73 -24.44 63.50
CA ILE A 1085 -17.84 -23.74 62.84
C ILE A 1085 -19.17 -24.08 63.53
N LEU A 1086 -19.44 -25.37 63.79
CA LEU A 1086 -20.66 -25.84 64.47
C LEU A 1086 -20.76 -25.33 65.91
N ASP A 1087 -19.65 -25.32 66.66
CA ASP A 1087 -19.58 -24.78 68.03
C ASP A 1087 -19.61 -23.24 68.09
N GLY A 1088 -19.55 -22.55 66.95
CA GLY A 1088 -19.45 -21.09 66.88
C GLY A 1088 -18.14 -20.52 67.45
N THR A 1089 -17.07 -21.31 67.42
CA THR A 1089 -15.73 -20.97 67.94
C THR A 1089 -14.66 -20.79 66.85
N TRP A 1090 -15.04 -20.91 65.58
CA TRP A 1090 -14.17 -20.65 64.43
C TRP A 1090 -13.82 -19.16 64.30
N GLU A 1091 -12.52 -18.85 64.34
CA GLU A 1091 -11.99 -17.54 63.98
C GLU A 1091 -11.53 -17.57 62.51
N ARG A 1092 -12.36 -17.00 61.62
CA ARG A 1092 -12.11 -16.98 60.18
C ARG A 1092 -10.77 -16.30 59.84
N PRO A 1093 -9.91 -16.91 58.99
CA PRO A 1093 -8.69 -16.26 58.50
C PRO A 1093 -8.99 -14.90 57.83
N THR A 1094 -8.20 -13.88 58.15
CA THR A 1094 -8.30 -12.56 57.50
C THR A 1094 -7.77 -12.64 56.06
N PRO A 1095 -8.54 -12.21 55.04
CA PRO A 1095 -8.01 -12.06 53.69
C PRO A 1095 -6.84 -11.08 53.66
N ASN A 1096 -5.78 -11.41 52.91
CA ASN A 1096 -4.60 -10.56 52.81
C ASN A 1096 -4.87 -9.44 51.79
N THR A 1097 -4.79 -8.18 52.22
CA THR A 1097 -5.24 -7.01 51.42
C THR A 1097 -4.11 -6.26 50.72
N ASP A 1098 -2.86 -6.68 50.90
CA ASP A 1098 -1.69 -5.87 50.57
C ASP A 1098 -1.20 -6.09 49.13
N GLU A 1099 -2.00 -5.64 48.15
CA GLU A 1099 -1.58 -5.60 46.73
C GLU A 1099 -2.19 -4.41 45.93
N GLU A 1100 -2.48 -3.28 46.58
CA GLU A 1100 -2.85 -2.00 45.92
C GLU A 1100 -2.03 -0.79 46.44
N SER A 1101 -0.70 -0.77 46.26
CA SER A 1101 0.09 0.47 46.33
C SER A 1101 1.49 0.38 45.69
N GLU A 1102 2.07 1.55 45.40
CA GLU A 1102 3.50 1.78 45.09
C GLU A 1102 4.07 1.23 43.76
N SER A 1103 3.47 1.67 42.64
CA SER A 1103 4.21 1.80 41.38
C SER A 1103 5.23 2.97 41.47
N SER A 1104 6.39 2.74 42.07
CA SER A 1104 7.42 3.80 42.24
C SER A 1104 8.87 3.35 42.02
N SER A 1105 9.39 3.73 40.84
CA SER A 1105 10.79 4.12 40.55
C SER A 1105 11.96 3.12 40.72
N GLU A 1106 12.91 3.27 39.78
CA GLU A 1106 14.24 2.63 39.66
C GLU A 1106 14.25 1.20 39.09
N GLU A 1107 15.15 0.83 38.15
CA GLU A 1107 16.34 1.56 37.64
C GLU A 1107 16.39 1.75 36.11
#